data_AF-A0A8J3IT14-F1
#
_entry.id   AF-A0A8J3IT14-F1
#
_cell.length_a   1.000
_cell.length_b   1.000
_cell.length_c   1.000
_cell.angle_alpha   90.00
_cell.angle_beta   90.00
_cell.angle_gamma   90.00
#
_symmetry.space_group_name_H-M   'P 1'
#
loop_
_entity.id
_entity.type
_entity.pdbx_description
1 polymer ?
#
loop_
_entity_poly.entity_id
_entity_poly.type
_entity_poly.pdbx_seq_one_letter_code
_entity_poly.pdbx_strand_id
1 'polypeptide(L)'
;MSRKKEGSTSLSPEDSQQVEHLLAQYRQIAATLHDSRTQADAEAALKPFMELSEAAQLAFIKALAREIAADAADVLIAINALSASKEMRKDARRGLIRLEASKTYPQWTPPIAHQPAVQLNIANPPRFWKGLVTQSRDQGEMQLMLTWEQGYDYSDVRLLTFLLDYWRDGVKDASVETISKRRANERINTWHSQTTEITIVDCTIAEGKRLIEEALSVNEWRKTTPSTVYRNNLLVINNLIMQASDPGADHGQSFINPELTDQEVAINFLGAWSLGDFGLAYDFLSQNNSLNEGLTREEWVKRHRDWNDEAHPARLELGFVREPEQRQSGLWVPGSTRLSIRKETEIGWSVELTDTQLSGTLRDMPMGTAINKETGRHWFWTSYKLAKEGDAWRIQSMADEGAGIQALPIGELQKRIKDYEDAIEQAIQRRETNVEAFFEELSWRFTQLLHFYDALIARLPLDRKVCDDAYQRAVAMGNPERTMVYLERLAQRFPDQRGDVLRSLAATQIAYAYSDRTQYMPERRGHFLATAETTLQEAMQADSSILNYILQAELFLSMQRNDEAEEALLKARAMNPGRDEEAAIESSLGTIAMRRERFEDAIPHFQRVTEIKSDTPGVWFNLGFAQRLLSRFDEAEASYKRAVQQEPHDIRAYSELTAIYMNRDERQEARRIAEQGVQTNPESAHLRALLASVLFELGDARGAQKQIEEAEAIDPELEIIQRVRQQMNAAKKR
;
A
#
# COMPACT_ATOMS: atom_id res chain seq x y z
N MET A 1 -9.17 3.08 -60.74
CA MET A 1 -9.69 2.27 -61.87
C MET A 1 -8.86 1.00 -61.89
N SER A 2 -9.35 -0.23 -61.71
CA SER A 2 -10.49 -0.90 -62.34
C SER A 2 -11.22 -1.83 -61.36
N ARG A 3 -12.55 -1.70 -61.26
CA ARG A 3 -13.41 -2.76 -60.68
C ARG A 3 -13.24 -4.02 -61.53
N LYS A 4 -12.57 -5.05 -61.00
CA LYS A 4 -12.61 -6.39 -61.59
C LYS A 4 -14.02 -6.93 -61.34
N LYS A 5 -14.79 -7.09 -62.42
CA LYS A 5 -16.13 -7.69 -62.45
C LYS A 5 -16.15 -8.95 -61.59
N GLU A 6 -17.02 -9.00 -60.57
CA GLU A 6 -17.50 -10.25 -60.01
C GLU A 6 -18.25 -10.96 -61.14
N GLY A 7 -17.59 -11.93 -61.77
CA GLY A 7 -18.27 -12.87 -62.65
C GLY A 7 -19.22 -13.69 -61.80
N SER A 8 -20.52 -13.53 -62.01
CA SER A 8 -21.52 -14.49 -61.55
C SER A 8 -21.33 -15.76 -62.38
N THR A 9 -20.42 -16.63 -61.95
CA THR A 9 -20.37 -18.01 -62.42
C THR A 9 -21.67 -18.66 -61.94
N SER A 10 -22.66 -18.77 -62.81
CA SER A 10 -23.87 -19.54 -62.52
C SER A 10 -23.44 -20.99 -62.29
N LEU A 11 -23.63 -21.50 -61.07
CA LEU A 11 -23.43 -22.92 -60.77
C LEU A 11 -24.30 -23.76 -61.70
N SER A 12 -23.79 -24.93 -62.10
CA SER A 12 -24.64 -25.90 -62.80
C SER A 12 -25.78 -26.35 -61.86
N PRO A 13 -26.94 -26.82 -62.38
CA PRO A 13 -28.00 -27.37 -61.55
C PRO A 13 -27.52 -28.52 -60.66
N GLU A 14 -26.57 -29.32 -61.17
CA GLU A 14 -25.94 -30.43 -60.45
C GLU A 14 -25.04 -29.94 -59.31
N ASP A 15 -24.16 -28.96 -59.57
CA ASP A 15 -23.30 -28.35 -58.55
C ASP A 15 -24.14 -27.66 -57.45
N SER A 16 -25.25 -27.03 -57.83
CA SER A 16 -26.16 -26.38 -56.88
C SER A 16 -26.81 -27.41 -55.95
N GLN A 17 -27.26 -28.54 -56.51
CA GLN A 17 -27.86 -29.63 -55.73
C GLN A 17 -26.83 -30.29 -54.80
N GLN A 18 -25.59 -30.47 -55.27
CA GLN A 18 -24.49 -31.01 -54.45
C GLN A 18 -24.12 -30.08 -53.28
N VAL A 19 -24.07 -28.77 -53.52
CA VAL A 19 -23.82 -27.76 -52.46
C VAL A 19 -24.95 -27.75 -51.44
N GLU A 20 -26.21 -27.75 -51.87
CA GLU A 20 -27.36 -27.81 -50.95
C GLU A 20 -27.36 -29.09 -50.11
N HIS A 21 -27.05 -30.23 -50.73
CA HIS A 21 -26.95 -31.50 -50.02
C HIS A 21 -25.84 -31.49 -48.97
N LEU A 22 -24.66 -30.97 -49.31
CA LEU A 22 -23.54 -30.88 -48.37
C LEU A 22 -23.80 -29.86 -47.26
N LEU A 23 -24.51 -28.77 -47.57
CA LEU A 23 -24.93 -27.77 -46.59
C LEU A 23 -26.01 -28.31 -45.65
N ALA A 24 -26.81 -29.30 -46.05
CA ALA A 24 -27.69 -29.98 -45.12
C ALA A 24 -26.91 -30.86 -44.11
N GLN A 25 -25.67 -31.21 -44.42
CA GLN A 25 -24.86 -32.18 -43.68
C GLN A 25 -23.67 -31.57 -42.92
N TYR A 26 -23.41 -30.26 -42.99
CA TYR A 26 -22.19 -29.67 -42.40
C TYR A 26 -22.06 -29.90 -40.89
N ARG A 27 -23.17 -30.00 -40.15
CA ARG A 27 -23.12 -30.32 -38.71
C ARG A 27 -22.65 -31.74 -38.43
N GLN A 28 -23.01 -32.69 -39.31
CA GLN A 28 -22.51 -34.05 -39.22
C GLN A 28 -21.01 -34.10 -39.56
N ILE A 29 -20.56 -33.28 -40.51
CA ILE A 29 -19.13 -33.12 -40.83
C ILE A 29 -18.39 -32.55 -39.62
N ALA A 30 -18.93 -31.50 -38.98
CA ALA A 30 -18.37 -30.92 -37.76
C ALA A 30 -18.28 -31.95 -36.62
N ALA A 31 -19.33 -32.74 -36.38
CA ALA A 31 -19.30 -33.81 -35.38
C ALA A 31 -18.20 -34.85 -35.69
N THR A 32 -18.05 -35.24 -36.96
CA THR A 32 -17.00 -36.19 -37.39
C THR A 32 -15.60 -35.59 -37.23
N LEU A 33 -15.45 -34.27 -37.43
CA LEU A 33 -14.19 -33.56 -37.16
C LEU A 33 -13.85 -33.60 -35.66
N HIS A 34 -14.82 -33.38 -34.77
CA HIS A 34 -14.59 -33.49 -33.32
C HIS A 34 -14.14 -34.89 -32.88
N ASP A 35 -14.58 -35.95 -33.59
CA ASP A 35 -14.14 -37.32 -33.34
C ASP A 35 -12.78 -37.68 -33.97
N SER A 36 -12.24 -36.81 -34.83
CA SER A 36 -10.97 -37.06 -35.54
C SER A 36 -9.76 -36.95 -34.61
N ARG A 37 -8.84 -37.93 -34.68
CA ARG A 37 -7.61 -37.96 -33.88
C ARG A 37 -6.35 -37.75 -34.70
N THR A 38 -6.43 -37.96 -36.00
CA THR A 38 -5.32 -37.80 -36.95
C THR A 38 -5.72 -36.91 -38.13
N GLN A 39 -4.72 -36.38 -38.85
CA GLN A 39 -4.95 -35.64 -40.09
C GLN A 39 -5.75 -36.45 -41.12
N ALA A 40 -5.48 -37.76 -41.23
CA ALA A 40 -6.19 -38.63 -42.17
C ALA A 40 -7.69 -38.76 -41.84
N ASP A 41 -8.05 -38.78 -40.55
CA ASP A 41 -9.45 -38.83 -40.10
C ASP A 41 -10.19 -37.53 -40.47
N ALA A 42 -9.53 -36.38 -40.29
CA ALA A 42 -10.09 -35.07 -40.62
C ALA A 42 -10.20 -34.85 -42.14
N GLU A 43 -9.23 -35.32 -42.94
CA GLU A 43 -9.31 -35.34 -44.40
C GLU A 43 -10.45 -36.25 -44.89
N ALA A 44 -10.66 -37.39 -44.24
CA ALA A 44 -11.79 -38.28 -44.54
C ALA A 44 -13.14 -37.60 -44.27
N ALA A 45 -13.27 -36.85 -43.18
CA ALA A 45 -14.47 -36.08 -42.87
C ALA A 45 -14.76 -34.98 -43.92
N LEU A 46 -13.73 -34.35 -44.48
CA LEU A 46 -13.84 -33.33 -45.54
C LEU A 46 -13.88 -33.89 -46.97
N LYS A 47 -13.77 -35.21 -47.15
CA LYS A 47 -13.77 -35.83 -48.48
C LYS A 47 -14.96 -35.42 -49.36
N PRO A 48 -16.22 -35.35 -48.87
CA PRO A 48 -17.34 -34.92 -49.69
C PRO A 48 -17.21 -33.48 -50.21
N PHE A 49 -16.56 -32.59 -49.44
CA PHE A 49 -16.23 -31.24 -49.89
C PHE A 49 -15.14 -31.26 -50.97
N MET A 50 -14.10 -32.09 -50.80
CA MET A 50 -12.98 -32.16 -51.74
C MET A 50 -13.38 -32.71 -53.12
N GLU A 51 -14.44 -33.52 -53.19
CA GLU A 51 -14.97 -34.09 -54.43
C GLU A 51 -15.84 -33.10 -55.24
N LEU A 52 -16.23 -31.97 -54.66
CA LEU A 52 -16.97 -30.91 -55.36
C LEU A 52 -16.11 -30.20 -56.41
N SER A 53 -16.75 -29.63 -57.44
CA SER A 53 -16.11 -28.70 -58.37
C SER A 53 -15.59 -27.45 -57.63
N GLU A 54 -14.54 -26.78 -58.14
CA GLU A 54 -14.02 -25.56 -57.47
C GLU A 54 -15.10 -24.46 -57.31
N ALA A 55 -16.02 -24.36 -58.28
CA ALA A 55 -17.15 -23.43 -58.21
C ALA A 55 -18.13 -23.81 -57.08
N ALA A 56 -18.43 -25.10 -56.93
CA ALA A 56 -19.25 -25.65 -55.85
C ALA A 56 -18.58 -25.50 -54.47
N GLN A 57 -17.28 -25.78 -54.36
CA GLN A 57 -16.50 -25.58 -53.13
C GLN A 57 -16.56 -24.12 -52.67
N LEU A 58 -16.36 -23.17 -53.57
CA LEU A 58 -16.43 -21.74 -53.26
C LEU A 58 -17.84 -21.33 -52.82
N ALA A 59 -18.87 -21.84 -53.48
CA ALA A 59 -20.27 -21.57 -53.14
C ALA A 59 -20.62 -22.10 -51.75
N PHE A 60 -20.18 -23.32 -51.44
CA PHE A 60 -20.34 -23.95 -50.13
C PHE A 60 -19.65 -23.15 -49.02
N ILE A 61 -18.38 -22.74 -49.20
CA ILE A 61 -17.66 -21.89 -48.23
C ILE A 61 -18.41 -20.58 -47.96
N LYS A 62 -18.90 -19.93 -49.03
CA LYS A 62 -19.65 -18.66 -48.90
C LYS A 62 -20.99 -18.85 -48.19
N ALA A 63 -21.64 -19.99 -48.38
CA ALA A 63 -22.88 -20.33 -47.70
C ALA A 63 -22.63 -20.65 -46.21
N LEU A 64 -21.62 -21.46 -45.88
CA LEU A 64 -21.19 -21.70 -44.50
C LEU A 64 -20.85 -20.41 -43.74
N ALA A 65 -20.17 -19.46 -44.39
CA ALA A 65 -19.84 -18.17 -43.78
C ALA A 65 -21.07 -17.28 -43.48
N ARG A 66 -22.28 -17.69 -43.89
CA ARG A 66 -23.56 -17.03 -43.53
C ARG A 66 -24.31 -17.78 -42.43
N GLU A 67 -23.94 -19.02 -42.15
CA GLU A 67 -24.45 -19.82 -41.04
C GLU A 67 -23.72 -19.38 -39.76
N ILE A 68 -24.34 -18.54 -38.95
CA ILE A 68 -23.77 -18.06 -37.67
C ILE A 68 -23.84 -19.17 -36.62
N ALA A 69 -23.02 -20.22 -36.80
CA ALA A 69 -22.98 -21.41 -35.98
C ALA A 69 -21.53 -21.89 -35.76
N ALA A 70 -21.23 -22.44 -34.58
CA ALA A 70 -19.91 -22.97 -34.25
C ALA A 70 -19.51 -24.13 -35.19
N ASP A 71 -20.46 -25.03 -35.50
CA ASP A 71 -20.26 -26.13 -36.44
C ASP A 71 -19.83 -25.64 -37.84
N ALA A 72 -20.32 -24.48 -38.28
CA ALA A 72 -19.92 -23.89 -39.56
C ALA A 72 -18.50 -23.32 -39.48
N ALA A 73 -18.12 -22.73 -38.35
CA ALA A 73 -16.74 -22.30 -38.09
C ALA A 73 -15.78 -23.51 -38.05
N ASP A 74 -16.19 -24.63 -37.47
CA ASP A 74 -15.40 -25.87 -37.42
C ASP A 74 -15.10 -26.44 -38.81
N VAL A 75 -16.11 -26.46 -39.68
CA VAL A 75 -15.89 -26.89 -41.08
C VAL A 75 -15.02 -25.89 -41.84
N LEU A 76 -15.15 -24.58 -41.59
CA LEU A 76 -14.32 -23.57 -42.24
C LEU A 76 -12.86 -23.61 -41.79
N ILE A 77 -12.57 -23.86 -40.50
CA ILE A 77 -11.18 -24.01 -40.03
C ILE A 77 -10.57 -25.32 -40.56
N ALA A 78 -11.36 -26.38 -40.70
CA ALA A 78 -10.93 -27.61 -41.34
C ALA A 78 -10.59 -27.39 -42.83
N ILE A 79 -11.44 -26.69 -43.59
CA ILE A 79 -11.14 -26.34 -44.99
C ILE A 79 -9.90 -25.44 -45.09
N ASN A 80 -9.75 -24.47 -44.17
CA ASN A 80 -8.58 -23.61 -44.13
C ASN A 80 -7.28 -24.38 -43.87
N ALA A 81 -7.33 -25.40 -43.01
CA ALA A 81 -6.17 -26.19 -42.65
C ALA A 81 -5.83 -27.26 -43.73
N LEU A 82 -6.83 -27.96 -44.26
CA LEU A 82 -6.65 -29.21 -45.01
C LEU A 82 -6.85 -29.10 -46.52
N SER A 83 -7.47 -28.03 -47.03
CA SER A 83 -7.71 -27.92 -48.47
C SER A 83 -6.39 -27.78 -49.25
N ALA A 84 -6.22 -28.62 -50.28
CA ALA A 84 -5.10 -28.53 -51.21
C ALA A 84 -5.11 -27.21 -52.03
N SER A 85 -6.30 -26.62 -52.25
CA SER A 85 -6.44 -25.38 -53.01
C SER A 85 -6.14 -24.14 -52.16
N LYS A 86 -5.14 -23.37 -52.59
CA LYS A 86 -4.76 -22.11 -51.94
C LYS A 86 -5.91 -21.10 -51.90
N GLU A 87 -6.73 -21.04 -52.96
CA GLU A 87 -7.86 -20.12 -53.01
C GLU A 87 -8.98 -20.55 -52.03
N MET A 88 -9.27 -21.85 -51.92
CA MET A 88 -10.25 -22.35 -50.94
C MET A 88 -9.82 -22.07 -49.49
N ARG A 89 -8.53 -22.26 -49.17
CA ARG A 89 -8.01 -21.90 -47.84
C ARG A 89 -8.18 -20.40 -47.53
N LYS A 90 -7.94 -19.54 -48.52
CA LYS A 90 -8.06 -18.09 -48.39
C LYS A 90 -9.51 -17.65 -48.20
N ASP A 91 -10.44 -18.25 -48.94
CA ASP A 91 -11.87 -17.93 -48.80
C ASP A 91 -12.49 -18.51 -47.53
N ALA A 92 -12.04 -19.69 -47.08
CA ALA A 92 -12.41 -20.22 -45.77
C ALA A 92 -11.95 -19.32 -44.62
N ARG A 93 -10.71 -18.78 -44.70
CA ARG A 93 -10.21 -17.78 -43.74
C ARG A 93 -11.05 -16.50 -43.72
N ARG A 94 -11.50 -16.02 -44.89
CA ARG A 94 -12.41 -14.87 -44.98
C ARG A 94 -13.77 -15.17 -44.37
N GLY A 95 -14.25 -16.41 -44.50
CA GLY A 95 -15.45 -16.90 -43.82
C GLY A 95 -15.31 -16.88 -42.30
N LEU A 96 -14.18 -17.38 -41.77
CA LEU A 96 -13.88 -17.34 -40.33
C LEU A 96 -13.84 -15.92 -39.77
N ILE A 97 -13.15 -14.99 -40.44
CA ILE A 97 -13.11 -13.57 -40.03
C ILE A 97 -14.53 -12.97 -39.94
N ARG A 98 -15.43 -13.38 -40.84
CA ARG A 98 -16.82 -12.92 -40.82
C ARG A 98 -17.58 -13.49 -39.61
N LEU A 99 -17.39 -14.76 -39.28
CA LEU A 99 -18.01 -15.39 -38.10
C LEU A 99 -17.45 -14.83 -36.79
N GLU A 100 -16.14 -14.54 -36.75
CA GLU A 100 -15.48 -13.86 -35.62
C GLU A 100 -16.08 -12.47 -35.35
N ALA A 101 -16.40 -11.71 -36.41
CA ALA A 101 -17.09 -10.43 -36.28
C ALA A 101 -18.49 -10.56 -35.64
N SER A 102 -19.10 -11.75 -35.73
CA SER A 102 -20.36 -12.12 -35.05
C SER A 102 -20.14 -12.88 -33.73
N LYS A 103 -18.90 -12.91 -33.20
CA LYS A 103 -18.50 -13.63 -31.97
C LYS A 103 -18.74 -15.15 -32.04
N THR A 104 -18.73 -15.74 -33.23
CA THR A 104 -18.81 -17.19 -33.42
C THR A 104 -17.41 -17.72 -33.74
N TYR A 105 -16.90 -18.61 -32.89
CA TYR A 105 -15.56 -19.16 -32.99
C TYR A 105 -15.61 -20.68 -33.21
N PRO A 106 -14.64 -21.26 -33.94
CA PRO A 106 -14.52 -22.70 -34.03
C PRO A 106 -14.20 -23.30 -32.65
N GLN A 107 -14.76 -24.46 -32.37
CA GLN A 107 -14.53 -25.28 -31.19
C GLN A 107 -13.61 -26.46 -31.48
N TRP A 108 -13.45 -26.83 -32.74
CA TRP A 108 -12.53 -27.87 -33.20
C TRP A 108 -11.15 -27.30 -33.55
N THR A 109 -10.08 -28.02 -33.19
CA THR A 109 -8.69 -27.64 -33.50
C THR A 109 -8.08 -28.65 -34.47
N PRO A 110 -7.52 -28.23 -35.62
CA PRO A 110 -6.94 -29.15 -36.59
C PRO A 110 -5.79 -29.98 -35.99
N PRO A 111 -5.72 -31.30 -36.23
CA PRO A 111 -4.62 -32.17 -35.82
C PRO A 111 -3.39 -32.01 -36.75
N ILE A 112 -3.05 -30.76 -37.09
CA ILE A 112 -1.86 -30.40 -37.88
C ILE A 112 -1.03 -29.44 -37.02
N ALA A 113 0.23 -29.78 -36.79
CA ALA A 113 1.21 -28.77 -36.39
C ALA A 113 1.34 -27.80 -37.56
N HIS A 114 0.79 -26.59 -37.45
CA HIS A 114 0.96 -25.55 -38.46
C HIS A 114 2.45 -25.43 -38.81
N GLN A 115 2.86 -25.93 -39.98
CA GLN A 115 4.11 -25.47 -40.56
C GLN A 115 3.89 -23.99 -40.88
N PRO A 116 4.70 -23.08 -40.31
CA PRO A 116 4.52 -21.66 -40.55
C PRO A 116 4.52 -21.42 -42.05
N ALA A 117 3.43 -20.83 -42.53
CA ALA A 117 3.24 -20.50 -43.93
C ALA A 117 4.43 -19.66 -44.40
N VAL A 118 5.27 -20.24 -45.25
CA VAL A 118 6.38 -19.58 -45.95
C VAL A 118 7.21 -18.72 -45.01
N GLN A 119 8.31 -19.28 -44.48
CA GLN A 119 9.48 -18.44 -44.19
C GLN A 119 9.81 -17.70 -45.49
N LEU A 120 9.35 -16.44 -45.58
CA LEU A 120 10.16 -15.44 -46.26
C LEU A 120 11.54 -15.61 -45.63
N ASN A 121 12.55 -15.89 -46.43
CA ASN A 121 13.94 -15.72 -46.00
C ASN A 121 14.05 -14.26 -45.55
N ILE A 122 13.79 -14.02 -44.26
CA ILE A 122 14.22 -12.80 -43.60
C ILE A 122 15.72 -12.90 -43.74
N ALA A 123 16.27 -12.00 -44.54
CA ALA A 123 17.70 -11.80 -44.58
C ALA A 123 18.11 -11.48 -43.13
N ASN A 124 18.72 -12.49 -42.52
CA ASN A 124 19.26 -12.54 -41.17
C ASN A 124 18.25 -12.72 -40.01
N PRO A 125 18.48 -13.70 -39.11
CA PRO A 125 17.70 -13.86 -37.88
C PRO A 125 17.94 -12.68 -36.91
N PRO A 126 16.99 -12.38 -35.99
CA PRO A 126 17.17 -11.32 -35.02
C PRO A 126 18.42 -11.54 -34.17
N ARG A 127 19.25 -10.50 -34.04
CA ARG A 127 20.48 -10.54 -33.25
C ARG A 127 20.28 -9.75 -31.97
N PHE A 128 20.59 -10.33 -30.81
CA PHE A 128 20.58 -9.57 -29.56
C PHE A 128 21.55 -8.40 -29.64
N TRP A 129 21.05 -7.20 -29.35
CA TRP A 129 21.83 -5.98 -29.44
C TRP A 129 22.26 -5.50 -28.07
N LYS A 130 21.31 -5.27 -27.17
CA LYS A 130 21.56 -4.75 -25.83
C LYS A 130 20.44 -5.09 -24.85
N GLY A 131 20.81 -5.41 -23.61
CA GLY A 131 19.91 -5.45 -22.47
C GLY A 131 20.24 -4.34 -21.50
N LEU A 132 19.23 -3.72 -20.92
CA LEU A 132 19.35 -2.65 -19.93
C LEU A 132 18.35 -2.88 -18.81
N VAL A 133 18.76 -2.63 -17.58
CA VAL A 133 17.92 -2.80 -16.39
C VAL A 133 18.23 -1.73 -15.35
N THR A 134 17.22 -1.30 -14.60
CA THR A 134 17.41 -0.41 -13.44
C THR A 134 18.03 -1.16 -12.27
N GLN A 135 19.05 -0.59 -11.62
CA GLN A 135 19.56 -1.07 -10.34
C GLN A 135 18.69 -0.57 -9.19
N SER A 136 17.45 -1.04 -9.15
CA SER A 136 16.41 -0.63 -8.18
C SER A 136 15.73 -1.83 -7.53
N ARG A 137 16.38 -3.00 -7.50
CA ARG A 137 15.75 -4.23 -7.01
C ARG A 137 15.25 -4.10 -5.55
N ASP A 138 15.96 -3.33 -4.74
CA ASP A 138 15.61 -2.97 -3.35
C ASP A 138 14.30 -2.19 -3.22
N GLN A 139 13.91 -1.46 -4.26
CA GLN A 139 12.66 -0.71 -4.31
C GLN A 139 11.45 -1.56 -4.73
N GLY A 140 11.64 -2.86 -4.98
CA GLY A 140 10.58 -3.79 -5.36
C GLY A 140 10.08 -3.70 -6.81
N GLU A 141 10.32 -2.57 -7.48
CA GLU A 141 10.00 -2.38 -8.90
C GLU A 141 11.25 -2.21 -9.76
N MET A 142 11.25 -2.86 -10.92
CA MET A 142 12.34 -2.81 -11.89
C MET A 142 11.82 -2.61 -13.30
N GLN A 143 12.59 -1.85 -14.09
CA GLN A 143 12.37 -1.74 -15.52
C GLN A 143 13.45 -2.50 -16.27
N LEU A 144 13.03 -3.45 -17.10
CA LEU A 144 13.91 -4.28 -17.93
C LEU A 144 13.63 -4.00 -19.41
N MET A 145 14.69 -3.76 -20.17
CA MET A 145 14.63 -3.47 -21.60
C MET A 145 15.59 -4.40 -22.35
N LEU A 146 15.05 -5.26 -23.22
CA LEU A 146 15.83 -6.16 -24.07
C LEU A 146 15.61 -5.81 -25.54
N THR A 147 16.71 -5.71 -26.30
CA THR A 147 16.67 -5.28 -27.71
C THR A 147 17.29 -6.28 -28.67
N TRP A 148 16.63 -6.45 -29.83
CA TRP A 148 17.15 -7.24 -30.94
C TRP A 148 17.20 -6.41 -32.22
N GLU A 149 18.33 -6.44 -32.90
CA GLU A 149 18.45 -5.96 -34.28
C GLU A 149 17.69 -6.89 -35.23
N GLN A 150 16.94 -6.31 -36.16
CA GLN A 150 16.16 -7.04 -37.18
C GLN A 150 16.10 -6.25 -38.49
N GLY A 151 15.60 -6.89 -39.55
CA GLY A 151 15.52 -6.29 -40.88
C GLY A 151 16.74 -6.60 -41.76
N TYR A 152 16.64 -6.25 -43.04
CA TYR A 152 17.62 -6.66 -44.06
C TYR A 152 19.05 -6.17 -43.79
N ASP A 153 19.18 -4.97 -43.21
CA ASP A 153 20.42 -4.29 -42.90
C ASP A 153 20.62 -4.04 -41.39
N TYR A 154 19.78 -4.65 -40.54
CA TYR A 154 19.77 -4.42 -39.08
C TYR A 154 19.57 -2.94 -38.67
N SER A 155 18.91 -2.14 -39.51
CA SER A 155 18.59 -0.73 -39.21
C SER A 155 17.41 -0.56 -38.24
N ASP A 156 16.55 -1.58 -38.13
CA ASP A 156 15.44 -1.62 -37.19
C ASP A 156 15.77 -2.49 -35.98
N VAL A 157 15.18 -2.14 -34.84
CA VAL A 157 15.31 -2.91 -33.60
C VAL A 157 13.93 -3.23 -33.05
N ARG A 158 13.80 -4.45 -32.52
CA ARG A 158 12.67 -4.86 -31.70
C ARG A 158 13.01 -4.59 -30.24
N LEU A 159 12.14 -3.82 -29.58
CA LEU A 159 12.26 -3.47 -28.18
C LEU A 159 11.22 -4.24 -27.38
N LEU A 160 11.66 -5.00 -26.38
CA LEU A 160 10.80 -5.58 -25.36
C LEU A 160 11.11 -4.88 -24.05
N THR A 161 10.14 -4.14 -23.51
CA THR A 161 10.27 -3.48 -22.20
C THR A 161 9.31 -4.13 -21.23
N PHE A 162 9.75 -4.34 -19.99
CA PHE A 162 8.96 -4.93 -18.92
C PHE A 162 9.02 -4.03 -17.69
N LEU A 163 7.89 -3.85 -17.02
CA LEU A 163 7.81 -3.35 -15.67
C LEU A 163 7.55 -4.55 -14.76
N LEU A 164 8.52 -4.85 -13.90
CA LEU A 164 8.51 -5.99 -12.99
C LEU A 164 8.27 -5.47 -11.57
N ASP A 165 7.24 -5.98 -10.91
CA ASP A 165 6.87 -5.67 -9.52
C ASP A 165 6.98 -6.97 -8.71
N TYR A 166 7.91 -7.00 -7.76
CA TYR A 166 8.17 -8.17 -6.94
C TYR A 166 7.35 -8.22 -5.66
N TRP A 167 6.63 -7.15 -5.32
CA TRP A 167 5.82 -7.07 -4.11
C TRP A 167 4.42 -7.65 -4.34
N ARG A 168 3.82 -7.38 -5.51
CA ARG A 168 2.42 -7.74 -5.77
C ARG A 168 2.13 -8.27 -7.17
N ASP A 169 2.45 -7.49 -8.20
CA ASP A 169 1.88 -7.70 -9.53
C ASP A 169 2.73 -8.56 -10.46
N GLY A 170 3.93 -8.99 -10.04
CA GLY A 170 4.83 -9.80 -10.86
C GLY A 170 5.22 -9.09 -12.16
N VAL A 171 4.91 -9.68 -13.31
CA VAL A 171 5.00 -8.98 -14.60
C VAL A 171 3.82 -8.01 -14.75
N LYS A 172 4.01 -6.83 -14.15
CA LYS A 172 3.01 -5.76 -14.03
C LYS A 172 2.64 -5.15 -15.38
N ASP A 173 3.64 -4.83 -16.20
CA ASP A 173 3.42 -4.32 -17.56
C ASP A 173 4.49 -4.79 -18.54
N ALA A 174 4.15 -4.76 -19.83
CA ALA A 174 5.10 -5.04 -20.91
C ALA A 174 4.77 -4.22 -22.15
N SER A 175 5.78 -3.93 -22.97
CA SER A 175 5.60 -3.35 -24.30
C SER A 175 6.49 -4.05 -25.31
N VAL A 176 5.97 -4.22 -26.53
CA VAL A 176 6.71 -4.79 -27.66
C VAL A 176 6.56 -3.85 -28.84
N GLU A 177 7.68 -3.28 -29.28
CA GLU A 177 7.69 -2.30 -30.35
C GLU A 177 8.80 -2.59 -31.35
N THR A 178 8.65 -2.09 -32.58
CA THR A 178 9.69 -2.08 -33.60
C THR A 178 9.95 -0.65 -34.03
N ILE A 179 11.17 -0.17 -33.85
CA ILE A 179 11.59 1.20 -34.13
C ILE A 179 12.98 1.19 -34.80
N SER A 180 13.37 2.30 -35.42
CA SER A 180 14.74 2.40 -35.94
C SER A 180 15.76 2.42 -34.80
N LYS A 181 16.96 1.89 -35.07
CA LYS A 181 18.06 1.85 -34.10
C LYS A 181 18.42 3.24 -33.55
N ARG A 182 18.29 4.29 -34.38
CA ARG A 182 18.47 5.69 -33.96
C ARG A 182 17.44 6.09 -32.90
N ARG A 183 16.16 5.81 -33.11
CA ARG A 183 15.10 6.13 -32.13
C ARG A 183 15.26 5.35 -30.84
N ALA A 184 15.75 4.10 -30.92
CA ALA A 184 16.03 3.32 -29.72
C ALA A 184 17.15 3.95 -28.87
N ASN A 185 18.24 4.41 -29.49
CA ASN A 185 19.28 5.16 -28.79
C ASN A 185 18.75 6.47 -28.18
N GLU A 186 17.93 7.22 -28.91
CA GLU A 186 17.29 8.45 -28.40
C GLU A 186 16.45 8.14 -27.14
N ARG A 187 15.70 7.03 -27.14
CA ARG A 187 14.90 6.60 -25.98
C ARG A 187 15.74 6.12 -24.80
N ILE A 188 16.82 5.37 -25.04
CA ILE A 188 17.78 4.97 -23.99
C ILE A 188 18.38 6.22 -23.34
N ASN A 189 18.83 7.20 -24.14
CA ASN A 189 19.36 8.45 -23.61
C ASN A 189 18.32 9.24 -22.83
N THR A 190 17.08 9.27 -23.30
CA THR A 190 15.96 9.90 -22.60
C THR A 190 15.74 9.23 -21.25
N TRP A 191 15.73 7.90 -21.21
CA TRP A 191 15.56 7.12 -20.00
C TRP A 191 16.66 7.39 -18.97
N HIS A 192 17.93 7.46 -19.41
CA HIS A 192 19.03 7.89 -18.54
C HIS A 192 18.86 9.32 -18.01
N SER A 193 18.36 10.25 -18.84
CA SER A 193 18.19 11.65 -18.44
C SER A 193 16.99 11.89 -17.50
N GLN A 194 15.95 11.08 -17.60
CA GLN A 194 14.74 11.18 -16.77
C GLN A 194 14.90 10.47 -15.42
N THR A 195 15.85 9.54 -15.32
CA THR A 195 16.06 8.71 -14.13
C THR A 195 17.40 9.07 -13.48
N THR A 196 17.54 10.30 -13.00
CA THR A 196 18.80 10.80 -12.42
C THR A 196 19.17 10.15 -11.10
N GLU A 197 18.22 9.54 -10.41
CA GLU A 197 18.41 8.92 -9.09
C GLU A 197 18.61 7.39 -9.15
N ILE A 198 18.29 6.73 -10.28
CA ILE A 198 18.40 5.27 -10.42
C ILE A 198 19.38 4.93 -11.53
N THR A 199 20.42 4.20 -11.16
CA THR A 199 21.45 3.72 -12.10
C THR A 199 20.86 2.68 -13.05
N ILE A 200 21.13 2.82 -14.35
CA ILE A 200 20.76 1.83 -15.38
C ILE A 200 22.03 1.12 -15.83
N VAL A 201 22.01 -0.21 -15.79
CA VAL A 201 23.16 -1.06 -16.16
C VAL A 201 22.82 -2.04 -17.28
N ASP A 202 23.87 -2.53 -17.92
CA ASP A 202 23.76 -3.53 -18.96
C ASP A 202 23.40 -4.90 -18.34
N CYS A 203 22.55 -5.67 -19.03
CA CYS A 203 22.22 -7.04 -18.63
C CYS A 203 22.23 -8.01 -19.83
N THR A 204 22.48 -9.28 -19.56
CA THR A 204 22.38 -10.36 -20.55
C THR A 204 20.93 -10.82 -20.73
N ILE A 205 20.68 -11.65 -21.75
CA ILE A 205 19.36 -12.30 -21.89
C ILE A 205 19.14 -13.27 -20.73
N ALA A 206 20.18 -13.97 -20.27
CA ALA A 206 20.08 -14.88 -19.13
C ALA A 206 19.66 -14.15 -17.84
N GLU A 207 20.27 -13.00 -17.54
CA GLU A 207 19.87 -12.15 -16.40
C GLU A 207 18.44 -11.60 -16.56
N GLY A 208 18.11 -11.09 -17.75
CA GLY A 208 16.75 -10.61 -18.04
C GLY A 208 15.68 -11.71 -17.93
N LYS A 209 16.01 -12.93 -18.39
CA LYS A 209 15.18 -14.12 -18.25
C LYS A 209 14.94 -14.43 -16.77
N ARG A 210 15.99 -14.50 -15.95
CA ARG A 210 15.88 -14.75 -14.50
C ARG A 210 14.95 -13.75 -13.81
N LEU A 211 15.10 -12.45 -14.13
CA LEU A 211 14.24 -11.39 -13.58
C LEU A 211 12.76 -11.58 -13.94
N ILE A 212 12.47 -11.95 -15.20
CA ILE A 212 11.10 -12.20 -15.66
C ILE A 212 10.55 -13.49 -15.02
N GLU A 213 11.33 -14.57 -14.93
CA GLU A 213 10.92 -15.82 -14.28
C GLU A 213 10.60 -15.60 -12.80
N GLU A 214 11.41 -14.82 -12.09
CA GLU A 214 11.15 -14.45 -10.70
C GLU A 214 9.84 -13.64 -10.58
N ALA A 215 9.61 -12.66 -11.45
CA ALA A 215 8.38 -11.88 -11.48
C ALA A 215 7.15 -12.74 -11.81
N LEU A 216 7.27 -13.71 -12.72
CA LEU A 216 6.21 -14.68 -13.00
C LEU A 216 5.93 -15.59 -11.79
N SER A 217 6.95 -15.95 -11.02
CA SER A 217 6.76 -16.71 -9.76
C SER A 217 5.97 -15.90 -8.72
N VAL A 218 6.10 -14.56 -8.72
CA VAL A 218 5.29 -13.66 -7.89
C VAL A 218 3.85 -13.64 -8.38
N ASN A 219 3.62 -13.57 -9.69
CA ASN A 219 2.26 -13.70 -10.25
C ASN A 219 1.58 -14.99 -9.78
N GLU A 220 2.27 -16.12 -9.88
CA GLU A 220 1.76 -17.43 -9.47
C GLU A 220 1.42 -17.45 -7.98
N TRP A 221 2.35 -17.04 -7.12
CA TRP A 221 2.17 -17.06 -5.66
C TRP A 221 1.06 -16.11 -5.20
N ARG A 222 1.04 -14.87 -5.72
CA ARG A 222 0.02 -13.85 -5.40
C ARG A 222 -1.31 -14.07 -6.11
N LYS A 223 -1.40 -15.08 -6.99
CA LYS A 223 -2.58 -15.37 -7.83
C LYS A 223 -2.99 -14.18 -8.70
N THR A 224 -2.02 -13.39 -9.16
CA THR A 224 -2.22 -12.29 -10.11
C THR A 224 -1.93 -12.77 -11.53
N THR A 225 -2.50 -12.11 -12.54
CA THR A 225 -2.25 -12.46 -13.95
C THR A 225 -1.21 -11.52 -14.57
N PRO A 226 -0.21 -12.05 -15.31
CA PRO A 226 0.71 -11.21 -16.07
C PRO A 226 -0.04 -10.26 -17.01
N SER A 227 0.57 -9.11 -17.29
CA SER A 227 -0.02 -8.06 -18.13
C SER A 227 -0.59 -8.61 -19.45
N THR A 228 -1.69 -8.02 -19.92
CA THR A 228 -2.33 -8.44 -21.18
C THR A 228 -1.35 -8.33 -22.36
N VAL A 229 -0.46 -7.33 -22.35
CA VAL A 229 0.56 -7.18 -23.40
C VAL A 229 1.57 -8.31 -23.36
N TYR A 230 2.03 -8.71 -22.16
CA TYR A 230 2.90 -9.88 -21.99
C TYR A 230 2.24 -11.13 -22.58
N ARG A 231 0.98 -11.41 -22.19
CA ARG A 231 0.23 -12.59 -22.65
C ARG A 231 0.02 -12.61 -24.17
N ASN A 232 -0.32 -11.47 -24.77
CA ASN A 232 -0.52 -11.36 -26.22
C ASN A 232 0.77 -11.55 -27.03
N ASN A 233 1.94 -11.38 -26.41
CA ASN A 233 3.24 -11.49 -27.06
C ASN A 233 4.05 -12.72 -26.61
N LEU A 234 3.44 -13.69 -25.92
CA LEU A 234 4.10 -14.88 -25.37
C LEU A 234 4.94 -15.64 -26.39
N LEU A 235 4.48 -15.79 -27.63
CA LEU A 235 5.24 -16.47 -28.68
C LEU A 235 6.58 -15.77 -28.96
N VAL A 236 6.58 -14.44 -29.03
CA VAL A 236 7.79 -13.64 -29.27
C VAL A 236 8.71 -13.71 -28.07
N ILE A 237 8.17 -13.53 -26.86
CA ILE A 237 8.91 -13.57 -25.60
C ILE A 237 9.55 -14.94 -25.38
N ASN A 238 8.80 -16.03 -25.61
CA ASN A 238 9.32 -17.38 -25.46
C ASN A 238 10.47 -17.65 -26.42
N ASN A 239 10.33 -17.28 -27.69
CA ASN A 239 11.36 -17.52 -28.70
C ASN A 239 12.64 -16.68 -28.47
N LEU A 240 12.49 -15.42 -28.07
CA LEU A 240 13.63 -14.50 -27.97
C LEU A 240 14.30 -14.48 -26.59
N ILE A 241 13.56 -14.83 -25.53
CA ILE A 241 14.04 -14.72 -24.14
C ILE A 241 14.06 -16.11 -23.48
N MET A 242 12.89 -16.74 -23.32
CA MET A 242 12.79 -17.96 -22.48
C MET A 242 13.54 -19.15 -23.07
N GLN A 243 13.54 -19.25 -24.40
CA GLN A 243 14.16 -20.32 -25.20
C GLN A 243 15.30 -19.79 -26.07
N ALA A 244 15.90 -18.66 -25.69
CA ALA A 244 17.00 -18.05 -26.44
C ALA A 244 18.14 -19.07 -26.65
N SER A 245 18.60 -19.20 -27.89
CA SER A 245 19.66 -20.16 -28.25
C SER A 245 21.04 -19.77 -27.73
N ASP A 246 21.28 -18.47 -27.56
CA ASP A 246 22.50 -17.90 -26.99
C ASP A 246 22.13 -16.79 -26.00
N PRO A 247 21.74 -17.14 -24.76
CA PRO A 247 21.28 -16.16 -23.79
C PRO A 247 22.43 -15.35 -23.13
N GLY A 248 23.70 -15.69 -23.41
CA GLY A 248 24.84 -15.23 -22.63
C GLY A 248 24.91 -15.86 -21.23
N ALA A 249 25.89 -15.44 -20.43
CA ALA A 249 26.04 -15.90 -19.06
C ALA A 249 25.12 -15.13 -18.09
N ASP A 250 24.60 -15.81 -17.08
CA ASP A 250 24.05 -15.16 -15.89
C ASP A 250 25.18 -15.00 -14.86
N HIS A 251 25.52 -13.76 -14.53
CA HIS A 251 26.59 -13.47 -13.59
C HIS A 251 26.11 -13.44 -12.14
N GLY A 252 24.82 -13.72 -11.88
CA GLY A 252 24.25 -13.71 -10.55
C GLY A 252 24.11 -12.30 -9.95
N GLN A 253 24.02 -11.26 -10.78
CA GLN A 253 23.82 -9.90 -10.30
C GLN A 253 22.46 -9.77 -9.60
N SER A 254 22.43 -9.14 -8.43
CA SER A 254 21.20 -8.87 -7.69
C SER A 254 20.45 -7.63 -8.19
N PHE A 255 21.13 -6.73 -8.89
CA PHE A 255 20.60 -5.40 -9.31
C PHE A 255 20.03 -4.54 -8.16
N ILE A 256 20.42 -4.84 -6.93
CA ILE A 256 20.27 -4.00 -5.74
C ILE A 256 21.22 -2.81 -5.87
N ASN A 257 20.79 -1.62 -5.45
CA ASN A 257 21.69 -0.47 -5.38
C ASN A 257 22.95 -0.79 -4.54
N PRO A 258 24.16 -0.74 -5.10
CA PRO A 258 25.39 -1.06 -4.36
C PRO A 258 25.77 0.00 -3.32
N GLU A 259 25.17 1.20 -3.39
CA GLU A 259 25.49 2.34 -2.52
C GLU A 259 24.69 2.35 -1.21
N LEU A 260 23.81 1.36 -0.99
CA LEU A 260 23.06 1.25 0.26
C LEU A 260 24.00 1.17 1.47
N THR A 261 23.70 1.98 2.47
CA THR A 261 24.33 1.93 3.79
C THR A 261 23.99 0.62 4.50
N ASP A 262 24.73 0.30 5.56
CA ASP A 262 24.49 -0.87 6.40
C ASP A 262 23.11 -0.85 7.07
N GLN A 263 22.60 0.33 7.42
CA GLN A 263 21.26 0.50 7.96
C GLN A 263 20.19 0.26 6.90
N GLU A 264 20.36 0.85 5.71
CA GLU A 264 19.44 0.65 4.59
C GLU A 264 19.40 -0.82 4.15
N VAL A 265 20.52 -1.55 4.16
CA VAL A 265 20.52 -3.00 3.87
C VAL A 265 19.66 -3.77 4.88
N ALA A 266 19.78 -3.49 6.17
CA ALA A 266 18.98 -4.17 7.19
C ALA A 266 17.49 -3.78 7.12
N ILE A 267 17.18 -2.52 6.84
CA ILE A 267 15.81 -2.03 6.62
C ILE A 267 15.19 -2.69 5.39
N ASN A 268 15.88 -2.70 4.26
CA ASN A 268 15.38 -3.29 3.03
C ASN A 268 15.24 -4.82 3.13
N PHE A 269 16.13 -5.49 3.88
CA PHE A 269 15.95 -6.90 4.22
C PHE A 269 14.64 -7.15 4.96
N LEU A 270 14.38 -6.40 6.04
CA LEU A 270 13.13 -6.53 6.80
C LEU A 270 11.90 -6.14 5.98
N GLY A 271 12.00 -5.08 5.18
CA GLY A 271 10.96 -4.64 4.27
C GLY A 271 10.59 -5.74 3.27
N ALA A 272 11.58 -6.27 2.56
CA ALA A 272 11.42 -7.38 1.63
C ALA A 272 10.83 -8.62 2.29
N TRP A 273 11.35 -9.01 3.46
CA TRP A 273 10.87 -10.14 4.24
C TRP A 273 9.39 -9.96 4.63
N SER A 274 9.02 -8.78 5.13
CA SER A 274 7.63 -8.50 5.58
C SER A 274 6.64 -8.39 4.42
N LEU A 275 7.08 -7.89 3.26
CA LEU A 275 6.27 -7.74 2.06
C LEU A 275 6.21 -9.03 1.25
N GLY A 276 6.91 -10.10 1.65
CA GLY A 276 6.89 -11.38 0.96
C GLY A 276 7.80 -11.48 -0.27
N ASP A 277 8.69 -10.51 -0.45
CA ASP A 277 9.75 -10.55 -1.45
C ASP A 277 10.97 -11.30 -0.91
N PHE A 278 10.78 -12.59 -0.71
CA PHE A 278 11.81 -13.47 -0.15
C PHE A 278 13.00 -13.64 -1.09
N GLY A 279 12.84 -13.38 -2.39
CA GLY A 279 13.96 -13.37 -3.34
C GLY A 279 14.94 -12.25 -3.00
N LEU A 280 14.43 -11.03 -2.84
CA LEU A 280 15.22 -9.88 -2.41
C LEU A 280 15.79 -10.06 -0.99
N ALA A 281 14.98 -10.55 -0.04
CA ALA A 281 15.45 -10.82 1.31
C ALA A 281 16.66 -11.77 1.31
N TYR A 282 16.61 -12.83 0.49
CA TYR A 282 17.73 -13.74 0.31
C TYR A 282 18.95 -13.05 -0.32
N ASP A 283 18.75 -12.17 -1.30
CA ASP A 283 19.83 -11.49 -2.02
C ASP A 283 20.57 -10.44 -1.15
N PHE A 284 20.00 -10.03 -0.01
CA PHE A 284 20.70 -9.25 1.02
C PHE A 284 21.63 -10.08 1.90
N LEU A 285 21.51 -11.41 1.89
CA LEU A 285 22.35 -12.28 2.70
C LEU A 285 23.73 -12.48 2.08
N SER A 286 24.76 -12.54 2.92
CA SER A 286 26.14 -12.85 2.50
C SER A 286 26.28 -14.33 2.10
N GLN A 287 27.33 -14.68 1.36
CA GLN A 287 27.55 -16.08 0.94
C GLN A 287 27.72 -17.05 2.11
N ASN A 288 28.30 -16.58 3.23
CA ASN A 288 28.54 -17.36 4.44
C ASN A 288 27.55 -17.03 5.56
N ASN A 289 26.32 -16.65 5.21
CA ASN A 289 25.33 -16.27 6.20
C ASN A 289 24.77 -17.50 6.96
N SER A 290 24.35 -17.30 8.20
CA SER A 290 23.73 -18.37 9.00
C SER A 290 22.22 -18.51 8.80
N LEU A 291 21.57 -17.52 8.18
CA LEU A 291 20.10 -17.42 8.07
C LEU A 291 19.51 -18.29 6.96
N ASN A 292 20.29 -18.61 5.93
CA ASN A 292 19.83 -19.46 4.84
C ASN A 292 19.77 -20.94 5.21
N GLU A 293 20.31 -21.34 6.38
CA GLU A 293 20.34 -22.72 6.87
C GLU A 293 20.96 -23.72 5.87
N GLY A 294 21.80 -23.24 4.95
CA GLY A 294 22.38 -24.05 3.87
C GLY A 294 21.41 -24.42 2.73
N LEU A 295 20.19 -23.84 2.72
CA LEU A 295 19.21 -23.99 1.65
C LEU A 295 19.65 -23.22 0.40
N THR A 296 19.24 -23.72 -0.77
CA THR A 296 19.32 -22.95 -2.01
C THR A 296 18.33 -21.77 -1.98
N ARG A 297 18.53 -20.76 -2.85
CA ARG A 297 17.63 -19.61 -2.96
C ARG A 297 16.18 -20.03 -3.17
N GLU A 298 15.93 -20.98 -4.07
CA GLU A 298 14.59 -21.47 -4.39
C GLU A 298 13.93 -22.18 -3.21
N GLU A 299 14.66 -23.05 -2.51
CA GLU A 299 14.18 -23.75 -1.32
C GLU A 299 13.89 -22.77 -0.18
N TRP A 300 14.76 -21.78 0.02
CA TRP A 300 14.58 -20.74 1.04
C TRP A 300 13.34 -19.90 0.74
N VAL A 301 13.20 -19.39 -0.48
CA VAL A 301 12.03 -18.62 -0.91
C VAL A 301 10.74 -19.41 -0.74
N LYS A 302 10.73 -20.69 -1.15
CA LYS A 302 9.55 -21.54 -1.01
C LYS A 302 9.15 -21.71 0.46
N ARG A 303 10.10 -22.03 1.34
CA ARG A 303 9.83 -22.17 2.78
C ARG A 303 9.23 -20.90 3.39
N HIS A 304 9.71 -19.74 2.97
CA HIS A 304 9.20 -18.46 3.47
C HIS A 304 7.82 -18.11 2.91
N ARG A 305 7.53 -18.47 1.65
CA ARG A 305 6.18 -18.36 1.09
C ARG A 305 5.19 -19.27 1.81
N ASP A 306 5.57 -20.52 2.07
CA ASP A 306 4.76 -21.47 2.85
C ASP A 306 4.45 -20.90 4.25
N TRP A 307 5.45 -20.31 4.91
CA TRP A 307 5.26 -19.61 6.19
C TRP A 307 4.36 -18.37 6.06
N ASN A 308 4.55 -17.54 5.04
CA ASN A 308 3.75 -16.33 4.82
C ASN A 308 2.28 -16.65 4.55
N ASP A 309 2.01 -17.75 3.85
CA ASP A 309 0.67 -18.23 3.57
C ASP A 309 -0.03 -18.80 4.82
N GLU A 310 0.69 -19.06 5.91
CA GLU A 310 0.15 -19.46 7.22
C GLU A 310 0.11 -18.29 8.23
N ALA A 311 1.14 -17.45 8.23
CA ALA A 311 1.33 -16.35 9.18
C ALA A 311 0.62 -15.06 8.80
N HIS A 312 0.38 -14.88 7.50
CA HIS A 312 -0.26 -13.70 6.91
C HIS A 312 0.26 -12.38 7.52
N PRO A 313 1.58 -12.10 7.41
CA PRO A 313 2.14 -10.89 7.99
C PRO A 313 1.52 -9.65 7.36
N ALA A 314 1.20 -8.68 8.21
CA ALA A 314 0.62 -7.41 7.83
C ALA A 314 1.28 -6.28 8.63
N ARG A 315 1.36 -5.09 8.03
CA ARG A 315 1.77 -3.84 8.71
C ARG A 315 3.05 -3.96 9.56
N LEU A 316 4.18 -4.08 8.88
CA LEU A 316 5.49 -3.85 9.49
C LEU A 316 5.61 -2.40 9.97
N GLU A 317 6.13 -2.23 11.17
CA GLU A 317 6.50 -0.92 11.73
C GLU A 317 7.88 -0.97 12.36
N LEU A 318 8.70 0.03 12.05
CA LEU A 318 10.02 0.22 12.66
C LEU A 318 9.85 1.10 13.90
N GLY A 319 10.39 0.65 15.02
CA GLY A 319 10.51 1.43 16.26
C GLY A 319 11.80 2.24 16.30
N PHE A 320 12.93 1.62 15.92
CA PHE A 320 14.20 2.32 15.73
C PHE A 320 15.13 1.53 14.80
N VAL A 321 16.10 2.23 14.22
CA VAL A 321 17.24 1.65 13.51
C VAL A 321 18.49 2.38 14.00
N ARG A 322 19.51 1.65 14.44
CA ARG A 322 20.72 2.28 14.98
C ARG A 322 21.96 1.41 14.79
N GLU A 323 23.08 2.04 14.43
CA GLU A 323 24.41 1.43 14.57
C GLU A 323 24.85 1.60 16.04
N PRO A 324 25.08 0.52 16.81
CA PRO A 324 25.47 0.63 18.20
C PRO A 324 26.86 1.27 18.30
N GLU A 325 27.06 2.10 19.33
CA GLU A 325 28.38 2.63 19.63
C GLU A 325 29.34 1.46 19.86
N GLN A 326 30.46 1.44 19.11
CA GLN A 326 31.44 0.35 19.18
C GLN A 326 31.79 0.05 20.64
N ARG A 327 31.39 -1.12 21.14
CA ARG A 327 31.89 -1.65 22.41
C ARG A 327 33.40 -1.81 22.26
N GLN A 328 34.19 -0.84 22.74
CA GLN A 328 35.64 -1.00 22.80
C GLN A 328 35.93 -2.26 23.60
N SER A 329 36.39 -3.31 22.91
CA SER A 329 36.84 -4.53 23.57
C SER A 329 38.01 -4.14 24.48
N GLY A 330 37.89 -4.45 25.77
CA GLY A 330 38.85 -4.07 26.82
C GLY A 330 40.26 -4.69 26.70
N LEU A 331 40.64 -5.24 25.55
CA LEU A 331 42.01 -5.64 25.23
C LEU A 331 42.53 -4.81 24.05
N TRP A 332 43.13 -3.67 24.37
CA TRP A 332 43.98 -2.96 23.44
C TRP A 332 45.31 -3.72 23.30
N VAL A 333 45.58 -4.28 22.12
CA VAL A 333 46.90 -4.82 21.76
C VAL A 333 47.57 -3.82 20.82
N PRO A 334 48.72 -3.22 21.19
CA PRO A 334 49.45 -2.33 20.29
C PRO A 334 49.94 -3.10 19.06
N GLY A 335 49.49 -2.68 17.87
CA GLY A 335 49.92 -3.24 16.58
C GLY A 335 48.83 -3.95 15.77
N SER A 336 47.61 -4.12 16.30
CA SER A 336 46.48 -4.64 15.51
C SER A 336 45.61 -3.50 14.95
N THR A 337 46.07 -2.82 13.91
CA THR A 337 45.17 -2.06 13.01
C THR A 337 44.41 -3.03 12.12
N ARG A 338 43.55 -3.86 12.73
CA ARG A 338 42.34 -4.33 12.05
C ARG A 338 41.20 -3.53 12.63
N LEU A 339 40.94 -2.36 12.05
CA LEU A 339 39.59 -1.80 12.06
C LEU A 339 38.67 -2.94 11.67
N SER A 340 37.80 -3.40 12.57
CA SER A 340 36.86 -4.45 12.22
C SER A 340 35.96 -3.89 11.11
N ILE A 341 36.09 -4.43 9.90
CA ILE A 341 35.24 -4.14 8.72
C ILE A 341 33.77 -4.62 8.96
N ARG A 342 33.44 -5.06 10.18
CA ARG A 342 32.11 -5.53 10.57
C ARG A 342 31.35 -4.37 11.19
N LYS A 343 30.22 -4.04 10.55
CA LYS A 343 29.20 -3.17 11.12
C LYS A 343 28.10 -3.99 11.76
N GLU A 344 27.42 -3.41 12.74
CA GLU A 344 26.28 -3.99 13.41
C GLU A 344 25.13 -2.99 13.38
N THR A 345 23.92 -3.44 13.08
CA THR A 345 22.73 -2.60 13.04
C THR A 345 21.67 -3.21 13.94
N GLU A 346 21.23 -2.49 14.96
CA GLU A 346 20.11 -2.87 15.82
C GLU A 346 18.81 -2.29 15.27
N ILE A 347 17.75 -3.09 15.29
CA ILE A 347 16.42 -2.70 14.84
C ILE A 347 15.40 -3.18 15.88
N GLY A 348 14.60 -2.24 16.40
CA GLY A 348 13.34 -2.55 17.06
C GLY A 348 12.22 -2.47 16.05
N TRP A 349 11.40 -3.52 15.91
CA TRP A 349 10.34 -3.58 14.91
C TRP A 349 9.14 -4.39 15.39
N SER A 350 8.00 -4.24 14.72
CA SER A 350 6.80 -5.00 15.00
C SER A 350 6.05 -5.33 13.72
N VAL A 351 5.33 -6.46 13.71
CA VAL A 351 4.45 -6.86 12.60
C VAL A 351 3.17 -7.46 13.15
N GLU A 352 2.04 -7.23 12.48
CA GLU A 352 0.77 -7.90 12.73
C GLU A 352 0.82 -9.29 12.07
N LEU A 353 0.51 -10.34 12.82
CA LEU A 353 0.36 -11.69 12.29
C LEU A 353 -1.11 -12.08 12.46
N THR A 354 -1.83 -12.24 11.35
CA THR A 354 -3.22 -12.70 11.39
C THR A 354 -3.24 -14.22 11.44
N ASP A 355 -4.00 -14.79 12.39
CA ASP A 355 -4.37 -16.21 12.49
C ASP A 355 -3.41 -17.19 13.18
N THR A 356 -2.13 -16.90 13.43
CA THR A 356 -1.22 -17.86 14.10
C THR A 356 -0.09 -17.25 14.96
N GLN A 357 0.31 -17.96 16.02
CA GLN A 357 1.53 -17.68 16.80
C GLN A 357 2.72 -18.45 16.21
N LEU A 358 3.28 -17.97 15.09
CA LEU A 358 4.40 -18.62 14.39
C LEU A 358 5.77 -18.05 14.75
N SER A 359 5.92 -17.34 15.88
CA SER A 359 7.23 -16.85 16.31
C SER A 359 8.22 -18.00 16.49
N GLY A 360 9.41 -17.91 15.88
CA GLY A 360 10.49 -18.89 16.01
C GLY A 360 10.43 -20.11 15.08
N THR A 361 9.52 -20.14 14.09
CA THR A 361 9.47 -21.24 13.08
C THR A 361 10.51 -21.09 11.97
N LEU A 362 10.92 -19.85 11.69
CA LEU A 362 12.01 -19.50 10.81
C LEU A 362 13.19 -18.96 11.64
N ARG A 363 14.42 -19.18 11.19
CA ARG A 363 15.62 -18.76 11.92
C ARG A 363 15.77 -17.23 11.99
N ASP A 364 15.24 -16.55 11.01
CA ASP A 364 15.14 -15.10 10.86
C ASP A 364 13.79 -14.54 11.37
N MET A 365 12.92 -15.38 11.94
CA MET A 365 11.73 -14.95 12.66
C MET A 365 12.00 -14.93 14.18
N PRO A 366 12.37 -13.78 14.76
CA PRO A 366 12.69 -13.67 16.18
C PRO A 366 11.49 -13.93 17.08
N MET A 367 11.74 -14.10 18.38
CA MET A 367 10.70 -14.25 19.39
C MET A 367 10.10 -12.89 19.76
N GLY A 368 8.77 -12.81 19.71
CA GLY A 368 8.03 -11.64 20.17
C GLY A 368 8.19 -11.46 21.69
N THR A 369 8.64 -10.29 22.11
CA THR A 369 8.75 -9.93 23.54
C THR A 369 7.37 -9.62 24.16
N ALA A 370 6.47 -9.06 23.37
CA ALA A 370 5.07 -8.86 23.69
C ALA A 370 4.20 -9.21 22.48
N ILE A 371 2.94 -9.52 22.75
CA ILE A 371 1.93 -9.85 21.74
C ILE A 371 0.63 -9.16 22.15
N ASN A 372 0.04 -8.39 21.25
CA ASN A 372 -1.31 -7.86 21.39
C ASN A 372 -2.28 -8.79 20.66
N LYS A 373 -3.16 -9.44 21.43
CA LYS A 373 -4.06 -10.48 20.90
C LYS A 373 -5.18 -9.91 20.03
N GLU A 374 -5.63 -8.70 20.31
CA GLU A 374 -6.71 -8.02 19.56
C GLU A 374 -6.26 -7.62 18.15
N THR A 375 -4.98 -7.31 17.98
CA THR A 375 -4.40 -6.83 16.72
C THR A 375 -3.53 -7.86 16.01
N GLY A 376 -3.10 -8.91 16.73
CA GLY A 376 -2.09 -9.85 16.25
C GLY A 376 -0.67 -9.27 16.23
N ARG A 377 -0.44 -8.06 16.79
CA ARG A 377 0.87 -7.40 16.74
C ARG A 377 1.89 -8.05 17.66
N HIS A 378 3.06 -8.35 17.13
CA HIS A 378 4.22 -8.89 17.84
C HIS A 378 5.37 -7.88 17.80
N TRP A 379 6.08 -7.70 18.92
CA TRP A 379 7.24 -6.79 19.01
C TRP A 379 8.56 -7.53 19.15
N PHE A 380 9.52 -7.15 18.31
CA PHE A 380 10.81 -7.80 18.15
C PHE A 380 11.95 -6.80 18.33
N TRP A 381 13.09 -7.32 18.78
CA TRP A 381 14.34 -6.58 18.82
C TRP A 381 15.45 -7.47 18.29
N THR A 382 16.09 -7.03 17.22
CA THR A 382 17.09 -7.80 16.50
C THR A 382 18.34 -6.98 16.24
N SER A 383 19.48 -7.66 16.14
CA SER A 383 20.74 -7.06 15.69
C SER A 383 21.24 -7.82 14.47
N TYR A 384 21.75 -7.09 13.49
CA TYR A 384 22.27 -7.63 12.24
C TYR A 384 23.74 -7.30 12.13
N LYS A 385 24.58 -8.31 11.92
CA LYS A 385 26.00 -8.12 11.60
C LYS A 385 26.16 -8.10 10.10
N LEU A 386 26.78 -7.05 9.59
CA LEU A 386 26.99 -6.83 8.16
C LEU A 386 28.47 -6.98 7.81
N ALA A 387 28.70 -7.55 6.63
CA ALA A 387 30.02 -7.68 6.03
C ALA A 387 29.97 -7.14 4.60
N LYS A 388 31.09 -6.59 4.14
CA LYS A 388 31.22 -6.07 2.78
C LYS A 388 31.64 -7.19 1.82
N GLU A 389 30.86 -7.42 0.77
CA GLU A 389 31.17 -8.35 -0.32
C GLU A 389 31.31 -7.56 -1.62
N GLY A 390 32.55 -7.41 -2.11
CA GLY A 390 32.85 -6.42 -3.15
C GLY A 390 32.62 -5.00 -2.63
N ASP A 391 31.76 -4.24 -3.30
CA ASP A 391 31.40 -2.87 -2.91
C ASP A 391 30.10 -2.77 -2.10
N ALA A 392 29.33 -3.87 -1.97
CA ALA A 392 28.02 -3.88 -1.31
C ALA A 392 28.06 -4.47 0.12
N TRP A 393 27.20 -3.96 1.00
CA TRP A 393 26.95 -4.55 2.32
C TRP A 393 26.00 -5.75 2.22
N ARG A 394 26.29 -6.80 2.97
CA ARG A 394 25.47 -8.02 3.07
C ARG A 394 25.32 -8.47 4.52
N ILE A 395 24.16 -9.06 4.84
CA ILE A 395 23.87 -9.58 6.17
C ILE A 395 24.62 -10.89 6.38
N GLN A 396 25.51 -10.91 7.37
CA GLN A 396 26.28 -12.07 7.76
C GLN A 396 25.55 -12.93 8.80
N SER A 397 24.93 -12.30 9.78
CA SER A 397 24.17 -13.00 10.81
C SER A 397 23.17 -12.05 11.46
N MET A 398 22.17 -12.62 12.10
CA MET A 398 21.21 -11.91 12.93
C MET A 398 21.22 -12.52 14.33
N ALA A 399 21.03 -11.69 15.36
CA ALA A 399 20.75 -12.14 16.70
C ALA A 399 19.38 -11.63 17.16
N ASP A 400 18.69 -12.48 17.92
CA ASP A 400 17.44 -12.17 18.58
C ASP A 400 17.75 -11.56 19.96
N GLU A 401 17.88 -10.25 20.01
CA GLU A 401 18.15 -9.50 21.25
C GLU A 401 16.98 -9.63 22.22
N GLY A 402 15.74 -9.72 21.70
CA GLY A 402 14.53 -9.98 22.47
C GLY A 402 14.61 -11.30 23.26
N ALA A 403 15.01 -12.39 22.63
CA ALA A 403 15.28 -13.65 23.32
C ALA A 403 16.46 -13.55 24.29
N GLY A 404 17.52 -12.83 23.90
CA GLY A 404 18.69 -12.57 24.73
C GLY A 404 18.33 -11.92 26.07
N ILE A 405 17.49 -10.88 26.06
CA ILE A 405 17.06 -10.21 27.28
C ILE A 405 16.12 -11.06 28.14
N GLN A 406 15.27 -11.89 27.55
CA GLN A 406 14.40 -12.79 28.31
C GLN A 406 15.19 -13.81 29.14
N ALA A 407 16.42 -14.13 28.73
CA ALA A 407 17.31 -15.01 29.46
C ALA A 407 18.00 -14.33 30.68
N LEU A 408 18.00 -12.99 30.76
CA LEU A 408 18.72 -12.26 31.81
C LEU A 408 18.13 -12.49 33.22
N PRO A 409 18.96 -12.47 34.27
CA PRO A 409 18.48 -12.48 35.66
C PRO A 409 17.69 -11.21 36.01
N ILE A 410 16.73 -11.32 36.92
CA ILE A 410 15.88 -10.21 37.39
C ILE A 410 16.70 -8.97 37.80
N GLY A 411 17.79 -9.17 38.55
CA GLY A 411 18.64 -8.06 39.01
C GLY A 411 19.34 -7.32 37.87
N GLU A 412 19.72 -8.02 36.80
CA GLU A 412 20.30 -7.37 35.61
C GLU A 412 19.22 -6.63 34.82
N LEU A 413 18.00 -7.20 34.68
CA LEU A 413 16.87 -6.52 34.05
C LEU A 413 16.52 -5.20 34.76
N GLN A 414 16.39 -5.24 36.09
CA GLN A 414 16.09 -4.05 36.90
C GLN A 414 17.19 -2.99 36.79
N LYS A 415 18.47 -3.43 36.77
CA LYS A 415 19.60 -2.53 36.56
C LYS A 415 19.54 -1.87 35.18
N ARG A 416 19.33 -2.65 34.12
CA ARG A 416 19.22 -2.13 32.74
C ARG A 416 18.08 -1.12 32.61
N ILE A 417 16.90 -1.45 33.14
CA ILE A 417 15.74 -0.55 33.17
C ILE A 417 16.12 0.79 33.79
N LYS A 418 16.73 0.76 34.97
CA LYS A 418 17.18 1.98 35.65
C LYS A 418 18.21 2.76 34.82
N ASP A 419 19.22 2.09 34.26
CA ASP A 419 20.24 2.73 33.43
C ASP A 419 19.62 3.45 32.21
N TYR A 420 18.58 2.85 31.59
CA TYR A 420 17.84 3.47 30.49
C TYR A 420 16.97 4.64 30.96
N GLU A 421 16.29 4.52 32.09
CA GLU A 421 15.48 5.62 32.67
C GLU A 421 16.36 6.83 33.00
N ASP A 422 17.49 6.61 33.67
CA ASP A 422 18.46 7.66 34.00
C ASP A 422 19.00 8.31 32.72
N ALA A 423 19.24 7.52 31.65
CA ALA A 423 19.74 8.05 30.39
C ALA A 423 18.67 8.85 29.61
N ILE A 424 17.40 8.43 29.65
CA ILE A 424 16.27 9.18 29.08
C ILE A 424 16.12 10.52 29.80
N GLU A 425 16.18 10.52 31.13
CA GLU A 425 16.09 11.75 31.91
C GLU A 425 17.23 12.72 31.56
N GLN A 426 18.45 12.22 31.46
CA GLN A 426 19.60 13.01 31.03
C GLN A 426 19.42 13.57 29.61
N ALA A 427 18.90 12.78 28.67
CA ALA A 427 18.65 13.23 27.30
C ALA A 427 17.63 14.38 27.28
N ILE A 428 16.53 14.27 28.03
CA ILE A 428 15.51 15.32 28.16
C ILE A 428 16.11 16.60 28.77
N GLN A 429 16.98 16.46 29.77
CA GLN A 429 17.61 17.61 30.44
C GLN A 429 18.63 18.36 29.57
N ARG A 430 19.29 17.68 28.62
CA ARG A 430 20.32 18.28 27.75
C ARG A 430 19.77 19.36 26.81
N ARG A 431 18.44 19.45 26.60
CA ARG A 431 17.76 20.40 25.68
C ARG A 431 18.46 20.46 24.32
N GLU A 432 18.58 19.29 23.70
CA GLU A 432 19.25 19.12 22.42
C GLU A 432 18.68 20.08 21.36
N THR A 433 19.56 20.81 20.68
CA THR A 433 19.14 21.77 19.64
C THR A 433 18.76 21.09 18.34
N ASN A 434 19.28 19.88 18.10
CA ASN A 434 18.87 19.04 17.00
C ASN A 434 17.65 18.18 17.41
N VAL A 435 16.48 18.64 17.01
CA VAL A 435 15.19 18.01 17.32
C VAL A 435 15.10 16.58 16.76
N GLU A 436 15.67 16.33 15.58
CA GLU A 436 15.64 15.01 14.93
C GLU A 436 16.48 13.99 15.70
N ALA A 437 17.75 14.32 15.98
CA ALA A 437 18.63 13.47 16.77
C ALA A 437 18.08 13.22 18.18
N PHE A 438 17.40 14.21 18.76
CA PHE A 438 16.73 14.06 20.05
C PHE A 438 15.57 13.05 19.99
N PHE A 439 14.69 13.15 18.98
CA PHE A 439 13.59 12.21 18.81
C PHE A 439 14.07 10.81 18.48
N GLU A 440 15.12 10.67 17.67
CA GLU A 440 15.77 9.37 17.42
C GLU A 440 16.31 8.78 18.72
N GLU A 441 17.04 9.57 19.54
CA GLU A 441 17.60 9.12 20.82
C GLU A 441 16.52 8.76 21.84
N LEU A 442 15.40 9.46 21.88
CA LEU A 442 14.32 9.07 22.76
C LEU A 442 13.62 7.80 22.24
N SER A 443 13.32 7.73 20.95
CA SER A 443 12.56 6.61 20.35
C SER A 443 13.25 5.26 20.56
N TRP A 444 14.57 5.16 20.34
CA TRP A 444 15.29 3.89 20.57
C TRP A 444 15.37 3.53 22.06
N ARG A 445 15.69 4.47 22.97
CA ARG A 445 15.80 4.20 24.42
C ARG A 445 14.46 3.73 24.98
N PHE A 446 13.40 4.41 24.61
CA PHE A 446 12.05 4.10 25.03
C PHE A 446 11.59 2.73 24.50
N THR A 447 11.88 2.43 23.23
CA THR A 447 11.55 1.13 22.64
C THR A 447 12.29 -0.01 23.34
N GLN A 448 13.61 0.12 23.57
CA GLN A 448 14.40 -0.87 24.32
C GLN A 448 13.90 -1.04 25.76
N LEU A 449 13.57 0.07 26.43
CA LEU A 449 13.01 0.06 27.78
C LEU A 449 11.76 -0.82 27.87
N LEU A 450 10.84 -0.72 26.89
CA LEU A 450 9.66 -1.60 26.84
C LEU A 450 10.02 -3.07 26.68
N HIS A 451 11.01 -3.42 25.87
CA HIS A 451 11.47 -4.80 25.74
C HIS A 451 12.02 -5.34 27.08
N PHE A 452 12.75 -4.52 27.85
CA PHE A 452 13.20 -4.92 29.19
C PHE A 452 12.03 -5.08 30.17
N TYR A 453 11.02 -4.20 30.13
CA TYR A 453 9.80 -4.37 30.91
C TYR A 453 9.04 -5.64 30.50
N ASP A 454 8.93 -5.95 29.22
CA ASP A 454 8.32 -7.19 28.71
C ASP A 454 8.99 -8.43 29.32
N ALA A 455 10.32 -8.47 29.31
CA ALA A 455 11.11 -9.55 29.92
C ALA A 455 10.94 -9.59 31.45
N LEU A 456 10.92 -8.44 32.13
CA LEU A 456 10.77 -8.37 33.58
C LEU A 456 9.38 -8.84 34.02
N ILE A 457 8.31 -8.44 33.31
CA ILE A 457 6.94 -8.91 33.57
C ILE A 457 6.83 -10.42 33.35
N ALA A 458 7.53 -10.99 32.37
CA ALA A 458 7.55 -12.44 32.17
C ALA A 458 8.16 -13.19 33.37
N ARG A 459 9.13 -12.59 34.06
CA ARG A 459 9.77 -13.16 35.26
C ARG A 459 9.03 -12.85 36.56
N LEU A 460 8.36 -11.70 36.64
CA LEU A 460 7.63 -11.20 37.80
C LEU A 460 6.15 -10.94 37.44
N PRO A 461 5.38 -11.96 37.02
CA PRO A 461 4.04 -11.75 36.48
C PRO A 461 3.02 -11.23 37.51
N LEU A 462 3.33 -11.39 38.81
CA LEU A 462 2.50 -10.96 39.94
C LEU A 462 3.05 -9.73 40.67
N ASP A 463 4.09 -9.08 40.13
CA ASP A 463 4.53 -7.78 40.63
C ASP A 463 3.73 -6.68 39.92
N ARG A 464 2.76 -6.13 40.64
CA ARG A 464 1.88 -5.08 40.12
C ARG A 464 2.66 -3.84 39.69
N LYS A 465 3.65 -3.43 40.49
CA LYS A 465 4.41 -2.20 40.24
C LYS A 465 5.14 -2.28 38.92
N VAL A 466 5.74 -3.42 38.59
CA VAL A 466 6.42 -3.63 37.31
C VAL A 466 5.47 -3.45 36.13
N CYS A 467 4.25 -4.00 36.22
CA CYS A 467 3.23 -3.84 35.18
C CYS A 467 2.72 -2.39 35.09
N ASP A 468 2.49 -1.73 36.23
CA ASP A 468 2.08 -0.32 36.28
C ASP A 468 3.14 0.60 35.67
N ASP A 469 4.42 0.40 36.01
CA ASP A 469 5.55 1.15 35.45
C ASP A 469 5.61 0.95 33.92
N ALA A 470 5.53 -0.29 33.45
CA ALA A 470 5.51 -0.59 32.00
C ALA A 470 4.33 0.07 31.27
N TYR A 471 3.13 0.02 31.88
CA TYR A 471 1.93 0.70 31.39
C TYR A 471 2.16 2.20 31.22
N GLN A 472 2.67 2.87 32.25
CA GLN A 472 2.95 4.32 32.20
C GLN A 472 3.96 4.67 31.11
N ARG A 473 5.00 3.84 30.92
CA ARG A 473 5.97 4.04 29.83
C ARG A 473 5.32 3.89 28.45
N ALA A 474 4.49 2.87 28.24
CA ALA A 474 3.82 2.67 26.94
C ALA A 474 2.87 3.83 26.59
N VAL A 475 2.17 4.39 27.57
CA VAL A 475 1.35 5.59 27.40
C VAL A 475 2.21 6.79 27.02
N ALA A 476 3.31 7.03 27.74
CA ALA A 476 4.22 8.14 27.45
C ALA A 476 4.84 8.09 26.04
N MET A 477 4.97 6.89 25.46
CA MET A 477 5.44 6.66 24.09
C MET A 477 4.36 6.77 23.02
N GLY A 478 3.09 6.92 23.40
CA GLY A 478 1.99 6.85 22.43
C GLY A 478 1.88 5.47 21.77
N ASN A 479 2.14 4.38 22.51
CA ASN A 479 1.98 3.01 22.03
C ASN A 479 0.70 2.37 22.60
N PRO A 480 -0.48 2.62 22.00
CA PRO A 480 -1.76 2.14 22.51
C PRO A 480 -1.87 0.61 22.47
N GLU A 481 -1.23 -0.06 21.50
CA GLU A 481 -1.28 -1.52 21.39
C GLU A 481 -0.52 -2.21 22.53
N ARG A 482 0.69 -1.77 22.89
CA ARG A 482 1.36 -2.27 24.11
C ARG A 482 0.65 -1.84 25.39
N THR A 483 0.05 -0.65 25.40
CA THR A 483 -0.75 -0.16 26.54
C THR A 483 -1.90 -1.13 26.84
N MET A 484 -2.63 -1.58 25.82
CA MET A 484 -3.69 -2.60 25.98
C MET A 484 -3.13 -3.92 26.55
N VAL A 485 -1.96 -4.39 26.08
CA VAL A 485 -1.33 -5.61 26.60
C VAL A 485 -1.07 -5.51 28.11
N TYR A 486 -0.56 -4.38 28.59
CA TYR A 486 -0.27 -4.21 30.02
C TYR A 486 -1.54 -4.04 30.85
N LEU A 487 -2.52 -3.29 30.36
CA LEU A 487 -3.81 -3.11 31.04
C LEU A 487 -4.61 -4.42 31.13
N GLU A 488 -4.62 -5.24 30.09
CA GLU A 488 -5.23 -6.58 30.13
C GLU A 488 -4.58 -7.46 31.19
N ARG A 489 -3.23 -7.47 31.25
CA ARG A 489 -2.49 -8.22 32.28
C ARG A 489 -2.82 -7.71 33.68
N LEU A 490 -2.90 -6.40 33.87
CA LEU A 490 -3.27 -5.79 35.14
C LEU A 490 -4.69 -6.21 35.56
N ALA A 491 -5.66 -6.09 34.65
CA ALA A 491 -7.06 -6.42 34.92
C ALA A 491 -7.29 -7.92 35.19
N GLN A 492 -6.47 -8.79 34.59
CA GLN A 492 -6.54 -10.25 34.79
C GLN A 492 -5.90 -10.71 36.09
N ARG A 493 -4.81 -10.06 36.53
CA ARG A 493 -3.96 -10.56 37.62
C ARG A 493 -4.18 -9.85 38.95
N PHE A 494 -4.70 -8.62 38.94
CA PHE A 494 -4.87 -7.80 40.14
C PHE A 494 -6.34 -7.35 40.25
N PRO A 495 -7.14 -8.03 41.08
CA PRO A 495 -8.53 -7.65 41.33
C PRO A 495 -8.67 -6.26 41.97
N ASP A 496 -7.67 -5.83 42.73
CA ASP A 496 -7.65 -4.52 43.38
C ASP A 496 -7.65 -3.41 42.32
N GLN A 497 -8.61 -2.48 42.40
CA GLN A 497 -8.78 -1.40 41.40
C GLN A 497 -9.01 -1.92 39.96
N ARG A 498 -9.50 -3.15 39.79
CA ARG A 498 -9.80 -3.73 38.47
C ARG A 498 -10.74 -2.83 37.66
N GLY A 499 -11.71 -2.18 38.29
CA GLY A 499 -12.61 -1.22 37.63
C GLY A 499 -11.86 -0.05 36.97
N ASP A 500 -10.84 0.49 37.63
CA ASP A 500 -10.03 1.59 37.11
C ASP A 500 -9.18 1.14 35.90
N VAL A 501 -8.54 -0.02 36.03
CA VAL A 501 -7.73 -0.61 34.94
C VAL A 501 -8.59 -0.92 33.72
N LEU A 502 -9.78 -1.51 33.91
CA LEU A 502 -10.72 -1.79 32.82
C LEU A 502 -11.22 -0.50 32.15
N ARG A 503 -11.47 0.56 32.93
CA ARG A 503 -11.84 1.86 32.37
C ARG A 503 -10.71 2.45 31.52
N SER A 504 -9.46 2.38 31.99
CA SER A 504 -8.29 2.79 31.21
C SER A 504 -8.11 1.94 29.94
N LEU A 505 -8.43 0.64 30.00
CA LEU A 505 -8.40 -0.25 28.84
C LEU A 505 -9.47 0.15 27.81
N ALA A 506 -10.71 0.37 28.25
CA ALA A 506 -11.79 0.84 27.39
C ALA A 506 -11.45 2.19 26.74
N ALA A 507 -10.90 3.14 27.50
CA ALA A 507 -10.45 4.43 26.96
C ALA A 507 -9.35 4.26 25.89
N THR A 508 -8.39 3.35 26.12
CA THR A 508 -7.32 3.05 25.17
C THR A 508 -7.89 2.41 23.88
N GLN A 509 -8.86 1.50 24.00
CA GLN A 509 -9.53 0.88 22.86
C GLN A 509 -10.33 1.90 22.02
N ILE A 510 -11.03 2.84 22.67
CA ILE A 510 -11.74 3.94 22.01
C ILE A 510 -10.75 4.83 21.26
N ALA A 511 -9.68 5.26 21.93
CA ALA A 511 -8.63 6.08 21.31
C ALA A 511 -8.00 5.36 20.11
N TYR A 512 -7.71 4.06 20.23
CA TYR A 512 -7.18 3.25 19.15
C TYR A 512 -8.15 3.16 17.96
N ALA A 513 -9.46 3.04 18.21
CA ALA A 513 -10.48 2.96 17.18
C ALA A 513 -10.54 4.22 16.27
N TYR A 514 -10.11 5.37 16.78
CA TYR A 514 -10.05 6.64 16.03
C TYR A 514 -8.63 7.08 15.65
N SER A 515 -7.62 6.22 15.85
CA SER A 515 -6.26 6.50 15.42
C SER A 515 -6.10 6.42 13.90
N ASP A 516 -5.04 7.02 13.35
CA ASP A 516 -4.70 6.93 11.92
C ASP A 516 -4.59 5.48 11.44
N ARG A 517 -4.24 4.56 12.35
CA ARG A 517 -4.12 3.11 12.07
C ARG A 517 -5.45 2.44 11.73
N THR A 518 -6.57 3.01 12.17
CA THR A 518 -7.93 2.48 11.98
C THR A 518 -8.84 3.42 11.20
N GLN A 519 -8.41 4.66 10.93
CA GLN A 519 -9.22 5.70 10.28
C GLN A 519 -9.88 5.23 8.97
N TYR A 520 -9.15 4.47 8.15
CA TYR A 520 -9.61 3.95 6.87
C TYR A 520 -10.11 2.48 6.94
N MET A 521 -10.38 1.98 8.14
CA MET A 521 -10.72 0.58 8.39
C MET A 521 -11.99 0.47 9.24
N PRO A 522 -13.18 0.64 8.64
CA PRO A 522 -14.44 0.74 9.37
C PRO A 522 -14.76 -0.51 10.18
N GLU A 523 -14.41 -1.70 9.68
CA GLU A 523 -14.60 -2.98 10.40
C GLU A 523 -13.72 -3.04 11.65
N ARG A 524 -12.42 -2.72 11.53
CA ARG A 524 -11.50 -2.71 12.67
C ARG A 524 -11.89 -1.65 13.69
N ARG A 525 -12.30 -0.45 13.25
CA ARG A 525 -12.86 0.58 14.14
C ARG A 525 -14.10 0.06 14.86
N GLY A 526 -15.04 -0.57 14.15
CA GLY A 526 -16.25 -1.14 14.74
C GLY A 526 -15.94 -2.21 15.79
N HIS A 527 -14.98 -3.10 15.52
CA HIS A 527 -14.50 -4.10 16.47
C HIS A 527 -14.02 -3.47 17.77
N PHE A 528 -13.10 -2.50 17.70
CA PHE A 528 -12.55 -1.87 18.92
C PHE A 528 -13.60 -1.09 19.72
N LEU A 529 -14.59 -0.47 19.07
CA LEU A 529 -15.69 0.20 19.79
C LEU A 529 -16.60 -0.81 20.50
N ALA A 530 -16.89 -1.96 19.89
CA ALA A 530 -17.65 -3.03 20.53
C ALA A 530 -16.90 -3.67 21.70
N THR A 531 -15.58 -3.90 21.54
CA THR A 531 -14.71 -4.39 22.62
C THR A 531 -14.62 -3.38 23.77
N ALA A 532 -14.53 -2.08 23.46
CA ALA A 532 -14.57 -1.02 24.46
C ALA A 532 -15.90 -0.98 25.22
N GLU A 533 -17.03 -1.13 24.54
CA GLU A 533 -18.35 -1.20 25.19
C GLU A 533 -18.42 -2.35 26.19
N THR A 534 -17.96 -3.54 25.78
CA THR A 534 -17.92 -4.74 26.63
C THR A 534 -16.98 -4.55 27.83
N THR A 535 -15.78 -4.04 27.59
CA THR A 535 -14.78 -3.78 28.64
C THR A 535 -15.30 -2.76 29.66
N LEU A 536 -16.03 -1.74 29.20
CA LEU A 536 -16.62 -0.72 30.06
C LEU A 536 -17.78 -1.28 30.89
N GLN A 537 -18.61 -2.15 30.32
CA GLN A 537 -19.64 -2.85 31.08
C GLN A 537 -19.03 -3.70 32.21
N GLU A 538 -17.92 -4.38 31.95
CA GLU A 538 -17.18 -5.10 33.00
C GLU A 538 -16.61 -4.14 34.06
N ALA A 539 -16.07 -2.98 33.66
CA ALA A 539 -15.58 -1.96 34.58
C ALA A 539 -16.69 -1.48 35.52
N MET A 540 -17.90 -1.28 35.00
CA MET A 540 -19.08 -0.84 35.76
C MET A 540 -19.62 -1.90 36.73
N GLN A 541 -19.45 -3.19 36.41
CA GLN A 541 -19.78 -4.27 37.32
C GLN A 541 -18.77 -4.38 38.47
N ALA A 542 -17.50 -4.05 38.20
CA ALA A 542 -16.44 -4.06 39.21
C ALA A 542 -16.51 -2.84 40.14
N ASP A 543 -16.82 -1.66 39.60
CA ASP A 543 -16.94 -0.41 40.36
C ASP A 543 -17.99 0.53 39.74
N SER A 544 -18.82 1.14 40.59
CA SER A 544 -19.82 2.13 40.17
C SER A 544 -19.22 3.54 40.30
N SER A 545 -18.58 3.99 39.22
CA SER A 545 -17.91 5.30 39.15
C SER A 545 -18.58 6.24 38.15
N ILE A 546 -18.61 7.54 38.48
CA ILE A 546 -19.08 8.61 37.59
C ILE A 546 -18.29 8.58 36.27
N LEU A 547 -16.98 8.31 36.35
CA LEU A 547 -16.09 8.25 35.19
C LEU A 547 -16.48 7.13 34.22
N ASN A 548 -17.06 6.02 34.70
CA ASN A 548 -17.51 4.95 33.82
C ASN A 548 -18.69 5.43 32.95
N TYR A 549 -19.64 6.17 33.54
CA TYR A 549 -20.79 6.71 32.81
C TYR A 549 -20.40 7.83 31.84
N ILE A 550 -19.44 8.68 32.21
CA ILE A 550 -18.90 9.71 31.31
C ILE A 550 -18.23 9.06 30.10
N LEU A 551 -17.33 8.09 30.32
CA LEU A 551 -16.66 7.37 29.22
C LEU A 551 -17.67 6.58 28.36
N GLN A 552 -18.73 6.05 28.96
CA GLN A 552 -19.81 5.36 28.23
C GLN A 552 -20.55 6.32 27.31
N ALA A 553 -20.84 7.53 27.81
CA ALA A 553 -21.46 8.56 26.99
C ALA A 553 -20.55 9.00 25.84
N GLU A 554 -19.25 9.19 26.07
CA GLU A 554 -18.28 9.50 25.02
C GLU A 554 -18.26 8.43 23.92
N LEU A 555 -18.22 7.15 24.31
CA LEU A 555 -18.31 6.01 23.39
C LEU A 555 -19.62 6.02 22.58
N PHE A 556 -20.76 6.26 23.23
CA PHE A 556 -22.04 6.34 22.53
C PHE A 556 -22.13 7.54 21.59
N LEU A 557 -21.58 8.70 21.97
CA LEU A 557 -21.47 9.85 21.08
C LEU A 557 -20.58 9.58 19.87
N SER A 558 -19.50 8.83 20.05
CA SER A 558 -18.61 8.46 18.96
C SER A 558 -19.30 7.52 17.95
N MET A 559 -20.25 6.70 18.41
CA MET A 559 -21.13 5.84 17.61
C MET A 559 -22.45 6.50 17.17
N GLN A 560 -22.65 7.79 17.42
CA GLN A 560 -23.88 8.54 17.13
C GLN A 560 -25.14 8.04 17.87
N ARG A 561 -25.00 7.25 18.94
CA ARG A 561 -26.07 6.78 19.83
C ARG A 561 -26.41 7.85 20.88
N ASN A 562 -26.96 8.98 20.43
CA ASN A 562 -27.14 10.17 21.27
C ASN A 562 -28.11 9.95 22.46
N ASP A 563 -29.13 9.12 22.31
CA ASP A 563 -30.12 8.86 23.37
C ASP A 563 -29.50 8.08 24.54
N GLU A 564 -28.71 7.07 24.23
CA GLU A 564 -28.00 6.25 25.22
C GLU A 564 -26.88 7.05 25.89
N ALA A 565 -26.20 7.92 25.13
CA ALA A 565 -25.23 8.86 25.69
C ALA A 565 -25.88 9.80 26.71
N GLU A 566 -27.04 10.38 26.37
CA GLU A 566 -27.78 11.25 27.28
C GLU A 566 -28.20 10.51 28.55
N GLU A 567 -28.69 9.27 28.44
CA GLU A 567 -29.06 8.45 29.60
C GLU A 567 -27.86 8.21 30.52
N ALA A 568 -26.69 7.87 29.97
CA ALA A 568 -25.47 7.69 30.75
C ALA A 568 -25.03 8.98 31.46
N LEU A 569 -25.07 10.13 30.78
CA LEU A 569 -24.74 11.43 31.37
C LEU A 569 -25.71 11.83 32.49
N LEU A 570 -27.01 11.55 32.34
CA LEU A 570 -28.00 11.80 33.38
C LEU A 570 -27.75 10.96 34.63
N LYS A 571 -27.32 9.70 34.47
CA LYS A 571 -26.88 8.85 35.59
C LYS A 571 -25.63 9.43 36.24
N ALA A 572 -24.62 9.81 35.47
CA ALA A 572 -23.40 10.45 35.99
C ALA A 572 -23.71 11.73 36.79
N ARG A 573 -24.62 12.57 36.29
CA ARG A 573 -25.05 13.81 36.96
C ARG A 573 -25.78 13.55 38.27
N ALA A 574 -26.59 12.48 38.34
CA ALA A 574 -27.31 12.12 39.56
C ALA A 574 -26.40 11.61 40.69
N MET A 575 -25.14 11.27 40.39
CA MET A 575 -24.15 10.80 41.38
C MET A 575 -23.41 11.94 42.08
N ASN A 576 -23.84 13.19 41.92
CA ASN A 576 -23.22 14.40 42.47
C ASN A 576 -21.74 14.55 42.03
N PRO A 577 -21.50 14.82 40.74
CA PRO A 577 -20.16 14.98 40.19
C PRO A 577 -19.39 16.12 40.86
N GLY A 578 -18.06 15.98 40.92
CA GLY A 578 -17.18 17.11 41.22
C GLY A 578 -17.23 18.14 40.09
N ARG A 579 -16.55 19.28 40.29
CA ARG A 579 -16.55 20.38 39.30
C ARG A 579 -16.03 19.90 37.93
N ASP A 580 -15.00 19.06 37.93
CA ASP A 580 -14.35 18.61 36.71
C ASP A 580 -15.26 17.66 35.91
N GLU A 581 -15.90 16.72 36.61
CA GLU A 581 -16.86 15.80 36.02
C GLU A 581 -18.13 16.54 35.57
N GLU A 582 -18.61 17.53 36.32
CA GLU A 582 -19.75 18.38 35.95
C GLU A 582 -19.47 19.10 34.61
N ALA A 583 -18.27 19.68 34.45
CA ALA A 583 -17.88 20.32 33.20
C ALA A 583 -17.87 19.33 32.02
N ALA A 584 -17.35 18.11 32.20
CA ALA A 584 -17.36 17.10 31.15
C ALA A 584 -18.79 16.65 30.77
N ILE A 585 -19.66 16.48 31.77
CA ILE A 585 -21.06 16.11 31.59
C ILE A 585 -21.81 17.20 30.81
N GLU A 586 -21.71 18.45 31.26
CA GLU A 586 -22.41 19.59 30.64
C GLU A 586 -21.89 19.84 29.22
N SER A 587 -20.59 19.68 28.95
CA SER A 587 -20.03 19.75 27.60
C SER A 587 -20.64 18.71 26.66
N SER A 588 -20.79 17.49 27.15
CA SER A 588 -21.35 16.36 26.38
C SER A 588 -22.86 16.54 26.15
N LEU A 589 -23.61 16.99 27.14
CA LEU A 589 -25.04 17.33 27.00
C LEU A 589 -25.26 18.47 26.01
N GLY A 590 -24.42 19.51 26.06
CA GLY A 590 -24.42 20.60 25.06
C GLY A 590 -24.17 20.06 23.65
N THR A 591 -23.21 19.15 23.50
CA THR A 591 -22.92 18.48 22.21
C THR A 591 -24.11 17.65 21.70
N ILE A 592 -24.82 16.94 22.58
CA ILE A 592 -26.05 16.21 22.23
C ILE A 592 -27.14 17.17 21.77
N ALA A 593 -27.34 18.28 22.48
CA ALA A 593 -28.29 19.31 22.10
C ALA A 593 -27.96 19.92 20.72
N MET A 594 -26.68 20.21 20.45
CA MET A 594 -26.19 20.66 19.14
C MET A 594 -26.50 19.66 18.02
N ARG A 595 -26.24 18.36 18.24
CA ARG A 595 -26.50 17.30 17.24
C ARG A 595 -27.99 17.11 16.95
N ARG A 596 -28.86 17.43 17.90
CA ARG A 596 -30.32 17.42 17.72
C ARG A 596 -30.88 18.77 17.23
N GLU A 597 -30.00 19.70 16.84
CA GLU A 597 -30.36 21.05 16.40
C GLU A 597 -31.15 21.86 17.44
N ARG A 598 -31.05 21.50 18.73
CA ARG A 598 -31.67 22.21 19.86
C ARG A 598 -30.70 23.24 20.39
N PHE A 599 -30.43 24.27 19.59
CA PHE A 599 -29.37 25.24 19.89
C PHE A 599 -29.68 26.09 21.13
N GLU A 600 -30.94 26.44 21.38
CA GLU A 600 -31.34 27.11 22.63
C GLU A 600 -31.01 26.29 23.88
N ASP A 601 -31.21 24.97 23.82
CA ASP A 601 -30.92 24.05 24.93
C ASP A 601 -29.40 23.87 25.12
N ALA A 602 -28.61 23.97 24.04
CA ALA A 602 -27.16 23.79 24.08
C ALA A 602 -26.42 24.96 24.78
N ILE A 603 -26.91 26.19 24.64
CA ILE A 603 -26.29 27.40 25.22
C ILE A 603 -26.06 27.30 26.73
N PRO A 604 -27.07 27.01 27.59
CA PRO A 604 -26.87 26.96 29.03
C PRO A 604 -25.86 25.87 29.45
N HIS A 605 -25.80 24.76 28.72
CA HIS A 605 -24.80 23.71 28.96
C HIS A 605 -23.38 24.23 28.73
N PHE A 606 -23.10 24.86 27.58
CA PHE A 606 -21.76 25.40 27.32
C PHE A 606 -21.41 26.59 28.21
N GLN A 607 -22.37 27.45 28.55
CA GLN A 607 -22.17 28.51 29.53
C GLN A 607 -21.75 27.94 30.89
N ARG A 608 -22.41 26.87 31.34
CA ARG A 608 -22.06 26.20 32.59
C ARG A 608 -20.63 25.67 32.56
N VAL A 609 -20.19 25.07 31.45
CA VAL A 609 -18.79 24.66 31.29
C VAL A 609 -17.85 25.86 31.41
N THR A 610 -18.15 26.99 30.77
CA THR A 610 -17.28 28.19 30.84
C THR A 610 -17.21 28.82 32.22
N GLU A 611 -18.25 28.66 33.05
CA GLU A 611 -18.25 29.09 34.46
C GLU A 611 -17.36 28.20 35.33
N ILE A 612 -17.30 26.91 35.01
CA ILE A 612 -16.53 25.93 35.78
C ILE A 612 -15.06 25.95 35.35
N LYS A 613 -14.82 25.77 34.05
CA LYS A 613 -13.52 25.71 33.37
C LYS A 613 -13.57 26.49 32.06
N SER A 614 -13.19 27.76 32.13
CA SER A 614 -13.18 28.66 30.97
C SER A 614 -12.13 28.29 29.91
N ASP A 615 -11.21 27.38 30.22
CA ASP A 615 -10.14 26.89 29.36
C ASP A 615 -10.45 25.51 28.74
N THR A 616 -11.68 24.99 28.90
CA THR A 616 -12.10 23.73 28.29
C THR A 616 -11.99 23.80 26.76
N PRO A 617 -11.24 22.90 26.10
CA PRO A 617 -11.04 22.96 24.66
C PRO A 617 -12.34 22.97 23.85
N GLY A 618 -12.43 23.83 22.84
CA GLY A 618 -13.56 23.96 21.92
C GLY A 618 -14.86 24.53 22.50
N VAL A 619 -14.96 24.76 23.82
CA VAL A 619 -16.25 25.14 24.44
C VAL A 619 -16.75 26.52 23.97
N TRP A 620 -15.84 27.51 23.88
CA TRP A 620 -16.19 28.85 23.44
C TRP A 620 -16.59 28.89 21.97
N PHE A 621 -15.95 28.06 21.15
CA PHE A 621 -16.33 27.88 19.75
C PHE A 621 -17.74 27.28 19.66
N ASN A 622 -18.02 26.20 20.39
CA ASN A 622 -19.34 25.55 20.38
C ASN A 622 -20.46 26.48 20.87
N LEU A 623 -20.19 27.27 21.92
CA LEU A 623 -21.12 28.30 22.40
C LEU A 623 -21.39 29.36 21.33
N GLY A 624 -20.33 29.90 20.72
CA GLY A 624 -20.45 30.89 19.65
C GLY A 624 -21.18 30.36 18.42
N PHE A 625 -20.94 29.09 18.09
CA PHE A 625 -21.58 28.40 16.98
C PHE A 625 -23.08 28.18 17.22
N ALA A 626 -23.47 27.75 18.44
CA ALA A 626 -24.87 27.68 18.83
C ALA A 626 -25.57 29.05 18.72
N GLN A 627 -24.95 30.10 19.26
CA GLN A 627 -25.46 31.48 19.20
C GLN A 627 -25.59 31.99 17.76
N ARG A 628 -24.61 31.67 16.89
CA ARG A 628 -24.63 32.04 15.47
C ARG A 628 -25.78 31.37 14.74
N LEU A 629 -26.04 30.08 14.98
CA LEU A 629 -27.16 29.37 14.36
C LEU A 629 -28.53 29.94 14.79
N LEU A 630 -28.60 30.56 15.97
CA LEU A 630 -29.76 31.33 16.44
C LEU A 630 -29.77 32.80 16.00
N SER A 631 -28.86 33.19 15.10
CA SER A 631 -28.69 34.58 14.65
C SER A 631 -28.39 35.60 15.76
N ARG A 632 -27.86 35.15 16.91
CA ARG A 632 -27.41 36.00 18.02
C ARG A 632 -25.96 36.44 17.79
N PHE A 633 -25.74 37.21 16.73
CA PHE A 633 -24.40 37.51 16.22
C PHE A 633 -23.50 38.29 17.20
N ASP A 634 -24.06 39.15 18.04
CA ASP A 634 -23.28 39.92 19.04
C ASP A 634 -22.74 39.00 20.14
N GLU A 635 -23.54 38.05 20.60
CA GLU A 635 -23.11 37.04 21.57
C GLU A 635 -22.10 36.07 20.95
N ALA A 636 -22.36 35.62 19.72
CA ALA A 636 -21.47 34.71 18.99
C ALA A 636 -20.08 35.32 18.78
N GLU A 637 -20.01 36.61 18.42
CA GLU A 637 -18.75 37.33 18.30
C GLU A 637 -17.98 37.36 19.62
N ALA A 638 -18.65 37.64 20.74
CA ALA A 638 -18.02 37.63 22.05
C ALA A 638 -17.45 36.25 22.40
N SER A 639 -18.20 35.18 22.12
CA SER A 639 -17.78 33.80 22.34
C SER A 639 -16.59 33.41 21.46
N TYR A 640 -16.63 33.71 20.15
CA TYR A 640 -15.50 33.40 19.28
C TYR A 640 -14.24 34.22 19.58
N LYS A 641 -14.39 35.47 20.04
CA LYS A 641 -13.26 36.26 20.56
C LYS A 641 -12.59 35.57 21.75
N ARG A 642 -13.37 34.96 22.64
CA ARG A 642 -12.83 34.12 23.72
C ARG A 642 -12.19 32.84 23.17
N ALA A 643 -12.79 32.19 22.18
CA ALA A 643 -12.21 31.01 21.55
C ALA A 643 -10.81 31.30 20.98
N VAL A 644 -10.63 32.39 20.23
CA VAL A 644 -9.31 32.81 19.70
C VAL A 644 -8.30 33.14 20.82
N GLN A 645 -8.76 33.64 21.96
CA GLN A 645 -7.88 33.93 23.10
C GLN A 645 -7.43 32.67 23.85
N GLN A 646 -8.32 31.69 24.01
CA GLN A 646 -8.04 30.44 24.74
C GLN A 646 -7.33 29.42 23.84
N GLU A 647 -7.73 29.33 22.58
CA GLU A 647 -7.24 28.37 21.60
C GLU A 647 -6.75 29.10 20.34
N PRO A 648 -5.60 29.79 20.42
CA PRO A 648 -5.12 30.61 19.32
C PRO A 648 -4.71 29.78 18.09
N HIS A 649 -4.60 28.45 18.24
CA HIS A 649 -4.34 27.51 17.16
C HIS A 649 -5.58 26.90 16.50
N ASP A 650 -6.78 27.12 17.06
CA ASP A 650 -8.03 26.68 16.43
C ASP A 650 -8.43 27.64 15.31
N ILE A 651 -8.22 27.21 14.07
CA ILE A 651 -8.50 28.01 12.88
C ILE A 651 -10.00 28.33 12.71
N ARG A 652 -10.90 27.52 13.27
CA ARG A 652 -12.36 27.63 13.05
C ARG A 652 -12.91 28.94 13.59
N ALA A 653 -12.43 29.37 14.77
CA ALA A 653 -12.88 30.60 15.40
C ALA A 653 -12.46 31.86 14.62
N TYR A 654 -11.27 31.86 14.01
CA TYR A 654 -10.82 32.96 13.14
C TYR A 654 -11.70 33.08 11.89
N SER A 655 -12.05 31.95 11.27
CA SER A 655 -12.93 31.91 10.10
C SER A 655 -14.31 32.47 10.40
N GLU A 656 -14.92 32.07 11.53
CA GLU A 656 -16.24 32.55 11.95
C GLU A 656 -16.23 34.04 12.32
N LEU A 657 -15.22 34.53 13.05
CA LEU A 657 -15.09 35.96 13.35
C LEU A 657 -14.90 36.80 12.09
N THR A 658 -14.04 36.35 11.18
CA THR A 658 -13.80 37.04 9.92
C THR A 658 -15.09 37.13 9.11
N ALA A 659 -15.87 36.05 9.04
CA ALA A 659 -17.17 36.06 8.37
C ALA A 659 -18.17 37.02 9.02
N ILE A 660 -18.24 37.08 10.36
CA ILE A 660 -19.10 38.04 11.08
C ILE A 660 -18.73 39.48 10.70
N TYR A 661 -17.44 39.85 10.74
CA TYR A 661 -17.01 41.20 10.40
C TYR A 661 -17.21 41.55 8.93
N MET A 662 -16.95 40.61 8.02
CA MET A 662 -17.22 40.81 6.59
C MET A 662 -18.71 41.05 6.32
N ASN A 663 -19.60 40.30 6.99
CA ASN A 663 -21.04 40.47 6.84
C ASN A 663 -21.57 41.80 7.42
N ARG A 664 -20.88 42.37 8.42
CA ARG A 664 -21.19 43.69 8.99
C ARG A 664 -20.52 44.86 8.26
N ASP A 665 -19.84 44.60 7.14
CA ASP A 665 -19.04 45.58 6.39
C ASP A 665 -17.82 46.14 7.17
N GLU A 666 -17.45 45.52 8.29
CA GLU A 666 -16.31 45.88 9.14
C GLU A 666 -15.00 45.28 8.59
N ARG A 667 -14.70 45.55 7.32
CA ARG A 667 -13.61 44.89 6.56
C ARG A 667 -12.22 45.03 7.18
N GLN A 668 -11.95 46.13 7.89
CA GLN A 668 -10.65 46.34 8.56
C GLN A 668 -10.47 45.41 9.76
N GLU A 669 -11.55 45.14 10.50
CA GLU A 669 -11.51 44.22 11.63
C GLU A 669 -11.41 42.77 11.15
N ALA A 670 -12.12 42.43 10.07
CA ALA A 670 -11.96 41.15 9.38
C ALA A 670 -10.50 40.90 8.98
N ARG A 671 -9.82 41.92 8.43
CA ARG A 671 -8.39 41.84 8.08
C ARG A 671 -7.54 41.58 9.32
N ARG A 672 -7.76 42.33 10.40
CA ARG A 672 -6.99 42.19 11.64
C ARG A 672 -7.09 40.76 12.21
N ILE A 673 -8.29 40.19 12.23
CA ILE A 673 -8.51 38.82 12.71
C ILE A 673 -7.86 37.78 11.78
N ALA A 674 -8.02 37.93 10.47
CA ALA A 674 -7.41 37.01 9.50
C ALA A 674 -5.86 37.06 9.55
N GLU A 675 -5.27 38.26 9.68
CA GLU A 675 -3.82 38.45 9.87
C GLU A 675 -3.34 37.80 11.17
N GLN A 676 -4.07 37.98 12.29
CA GLN A 676 -3.77 37.33 13.56
C GLN A 676 -3.82 35.79 13.43
N GLY A 677 -4.81 35.26 12.71
CA GLY A 677 -4.94 33.83 12.45
C GLY A 677 -3.74 33.27 11.70
N VAL A 678 -3.32 33.92 10.61
CA VAL A 678 -2.13 33.54 9.82
C VAL A 678 -0.86 33.68 10.65
N GLN A 679 -0.73 34.72 11.47
CA GLN A 679 0.43 34.91 12.33
C GLN A 679 0.57 33.78 13.36
N THR A 680 -0.54 33.30 13.92
CA THR A 680 -0.53 32.26 14.94
C THR A 680 -0.47 30.86 14.35
N ASN A 681 -0.93 30.69 13.11
CA ASN A 681 -1.00 29.41 12.39
C ASN A 681 -0.39 29.58 10.98
N PRO A 682 0.93 29.76 10.88
CA PRO A 682 1.60 30.10 9.62
C PRO A 682 1.52 29.01 8.57
N GLU A 683 1.24 27.76 8.96
CA GLU A 683 1.10 26.61 8.06
C GLU A 683 -0.36 26.36 7.66
N SER A 684 -1.31 27.20 8.07
CA SER A 684 -2.71 27.02 7.69
C SER A 684 -3.00 27.60 6.29
N ALA A 685 -3.11 26.71 5.30
CA ALA A 685 -3.59 27.06 3.96
C ALA A 685 -4.97 27.76 4.00
N HIS A 686 -5.86 27.29 4.87
CA HIS A 686 -7.21 27.84 5.03
C HIS A 686 -7.19 29.31 5.48
N LEU A 687 -6.41 29.64 6.52
CA LEU A 687 -6.36 31.01 7.04
C LEU A 687 -5.66 31.97 6.06
N ARG A 688 -4.67 31.48 5.30
CA ARG A 688 -4.03 32.27 4.23
C ARG A 688 -5.01 32.57 3.09
N ALA A 689 -5.80 31.59 2.68
CA ALA A 689 -6.87 31.79 1.70
C ALA A 689 -7.95 32.75 2.19
N LEU A 690 -8.33 32.64 3.47
CA LEU A 690 -9.26 33.56 4.12
C LEU A 690 -8.72 35.00 4.11
N LEU A 691 -7.46 35.20 4.51
CA LEU A 691 -6.81 36.51 4.46
C LEU A 691 -6.73 37.05 3.02
N ALA A 692 -6.41 36.19 2.04
CA ALA A 692 -6.42 36.57 0.63
C ALA A 692 -7.80 37.09 0.18
N SER A 693 -8.87 36.41 0.59
CA SER A 693 -10.25 36.85 0.33
C SER A 693 -10.54 38.23 0.92
N VAL A 694 -10.12 38.47 2.17
CA VAL A 694 -10.35 39.76 2.84
C VAL A 694 -9.54 40.90 2.21
N LEU A 695 -8.27 40.65 1.88
CA LEU A 695 -7.41 41.62 1.20
C LEU A 695 -7.94 41.99 -0.18
N PHE A 696 -8.49 41.01 -0.89
CA PHE A 696 -9.09 41.22 -2.19
C PHE A 696 -10.32 42.14 -2.12
N GLU A 697 -11.22 41.91 -1.16
CA GLU A 697 -12.39 42.77 -0.89
C GLU A 697 -12.01 44.19 -0.44
N LEU A 698 -10.85 44.34 0.21
CA LEU A 698 -10.27 45.64 0.58
C LEU A 698 -9.56 46.35 -0.59
N GLY A 699 -9.46 45.72 -1.77
CA GLY A 699 -8.78 46.26 -2.94
C GLY A 699 -7.26 46.06 -2.96
N ASP A 700 -6.69 45.35 -1.98
CA ASP A 700 -5.27 44.98 -1.96
C ASP A 700 -5.03 43.70 -2.78
N ALA A 701 -5.12 43.85 -4.11
CA ALA A 701 -4.95 42.74 -5.04
C ALA A 701 -3.54 42.10 -4.97
N ARG A 702 -2.51 42.87 -4.59
CA ARG A 702 -1.13 42.36 -4.46
C ARG A 702 -0.99 41.49 -3.22
N GLY A 703 -1.46 41.97 -2.07
CA GLY A 703 -1.48 41.19 -0.84
C GLY A 703 -2.29 39.92 -0.98
N ALA A 704 -3.48 40.01 -1.59
CA ALA A 704 -4.32 38.84 -1.88
C ALA A 704 -3.61 37.82 -2.76
N GLN A 705 -2.94 38.27 -3.83
CA GLN A 705 -2.20 37.38 -4.73
C GLN A 705 -1.04 36.65 -4.03
N LYS A 706 -0.32 37.34 -3.13
CA LYS A 706 0.75 36.72 -2.34
C LYS A 706 0.19 35.65 -1.40
N GLN A 707 -0.86 35.96 -0.66
CA GLN A 707 -1.42 35.02 0.33
C GLN A 707 -2.05 33.79 -0.32
N ILE A 708 -2.69 33.92 -1.49
CA ILE A 708 -3.27 32.77 -2.18
C ILE A 708 -2.18 31.85 -2.77
N GLU A 709 -1.05 32.38 -3.24
CA GLU A 709 0.10 31.57 -3.70
C GLU A 709 0.74 30.79 -2.55
N GLU A 710 0.91 31.43 -1.39
CA GLU A 710 1.40 30.76 -0.18
C GLU A 710 0.43 29.68 0.32
N ALA A 711 -0.88 29.87 0.15
CA ALA A 711 -1.87 28.85 0.48
C ALA A 711 -1.83 27.66 -0.51
N GLU A 712 -1.73 27.92 -1.81
CA GLU A 712 -1.63 26.91 -2.89
C GLU A 712 -0.38 26.03 -2.73
N ALA A 713 0.72 26.59 -2.21
CA ALA A 713 1.95 25.84 -1.93
C ALA A 713 1.80 24.84 -0.78
N ILE A 714 0.85 25.07 0.15
CA ILE A 714 0.61 24.19 1.30
C ILE A 714 -0.43 23.13 0.94
N ASP A 715 -1.57 23.54 0.40
CA ASP A 715 -2.65 22.63 0.00
C ASP A 715 -3.38 23.20 -1.23
N PRO A 716 -3.03 22.78 -2.46
CA PRO A 716 -3.63 23.32 -3.68
C PRO A 716 -5.09 22.87 -3.91
N GLU A 717 -5.54 21.79 -3.28
CA GLU A 717 -6.86 21.19 -3.51
C GLU A 717 -7.95 21.77 -2.59
N LEU A 718 -7.58 22.64 -1.64
CA LEU A 718 -8.52 23.19 -0.68
C LEU A 718 -9.59 24.08 -1.35
N GLU A 719 -10.87 23.78 -1.08
CA GLU A 719 -12.01 24.42 -1.74
C GLU A 719 -12.02 25.96 -1.63
N ILE A 720 -11.67 26.51 -0.45
CA ILE A 720 -11.61 27.96 -0.25
C ILE A 720 -10.57 28.63 -1.16
N ILE A 721 -9.44 27.97 -1.44
CA ILE A 721 -8.40 28.49 -2.33
C ILE A 721 -8.94 28.57 -3.75
N GLN A 722 -9.54 27.49 -4.23
CA GLN A 722 -10.15 27.44 -5.56
C GLN A 722 -11.23 28.53 -5.71
N ARG A 723 -12.07 28.72 -4.69
CA ARG A 723 -13.13 29.74 -4.69
C ARG A 723 -12.57 31.16 -4.75
N VAL A 724 -11.60 31.49 -3.90
CA VAL A 724 -10.95 32.81 -3.89
C VAL A 724 -10.24 33.08 -5.22
N ARG A 725 -9.57 32.07 -5.78
CA ARG A 725 -8.90 32.15 -7.09
C ARG A 725 -9.88 32.45 -8.21
N GLN A 726 -11.02 31.76 -8.22
CA GLN A 726 -12.10 32.01 -9.20
C GLN A 726 -12.64 33.44 -9.07
N GLN A 727 -12.88 33.92 -7.85
CA GLN A 727 -13.33 35.30 -7.60
C GLN A 727 -12.32 36.33 -8.13
N MET A 728 -11.04 36.18 -7.79
CA MET A 728 -9.97 37.06 -8.24
C MET A 728 -9.82 37.06 -9.78
N ASN A 729 -9.93 35.89 -10.41
CA ASN A 729 -9.85 35.75 -11.86
C ASN A 729 -11.07 36.32 -12.59
N ALA A 730 -12.26 36.20 -12.01
CA ALA A 730 -13.48 36.79 -12.56
C ALA A 730 -13.43 38.33 -12.52
N ALA A 731 -12.86 38.91 -11.47
CA ALA A 731 -12.68 40.36 -11.36
C ALA A 731 -11.61 40.91 -12.31
N LYS A 732 -10.57 40.14 -12.63
CA LYS A 732 -9.58 40.52 -13.67
C LYS A 732 -10.17 40.55 -15.09
N LYS A 733 -11.31 39.89 -15.32
CA LYS A 733 -12.02 39.83 -16.61
C LYS A 733 -13.10 40.91 -16.77
N ARG A 734 -13.43 41.64 -15.70
CA ARG A 734 -14.33 42.80 -15.70
C ARG A 734 -13.50 44.07 -15.76
#